data_AF-B7G8L3-F1
#
_entry.id   AF-B7G8L3-F1
#
_cell.length_a   1.000
_cell.length_b   1.000
_cell.length_c   1.000
_cell.angle_alpha   90.00
_cell.angle_beta   90.00
_cell.angle_gamma   90.00
#
_symmetry.space_group_name_H-M   'P 1'
#
loop_
_entity.id
_entity.type
_entity.pdbx_description
1 polymer ?
#
loop_
_entity_poly.entity_id
_entity_poly.type
_entity_poly.pdbx_seq_one_letter_code
_entity_poly.pdbx_strand_id
1 'polypeptide(L)'
;MPLSVHDRFTRRAGPTTIPSGTTTSRRHRSSLFGRFRTGSISDDNDNTVPDEYTDVESRSDDDENDPENPSARAQPRRLPLFVVETIALDDQTVTVRQLQQSASAAKEMNDSYATSTPTLRFRSSAFYLAEAALVGVATGISVAVFKLSIEFIREVCYNQSFLYLPAVRSVVPAVGGVAVGILYWAGRGAFPPGLRGTVQLVDQQDRRGLTVDTTQKVKTQIDFLRKSTAAVFTLGTGCSLGPEGPCVEIGMNVARGCMDVKPEFLSRPRPHWNVCLLNCGAAAGVAAGFNAPLAGVFFTLEVMQSALNGVRQEEQEKQTLQGNNSDLNAASNAVSATENITPILLASVLSALVARTILGDTLVLSLSEYSLETPLIELPLYLLLGVISGFVAFSFSKAANWSQAFFSGEVGGESIQSFMSCLPEPVKPVIGGFACGLVGLVFPQILFFGYETLNSLLANASLPTSLLFSLLIVKTIMTAVSAGSGLVGGTFAPSLFLGAMVGAAFHNVATIVFQTLMTSFPWESVGVLSSTAAPVLVLADVPAYAMVGAASVLAALFRAPLTASLLLFELTRDYDVILPLMASAGVGSLVGDILEDKVQNARRTPPPNVSEAPSPATLPVPPRRRDKDSVSWGDLADKKKSSTTRSVK
;
A
#
# COMPACT_ATOMS: atom_id res chain seq x y z
N MET A 1 36.94 -5.97 -35.41
CA MET A 1 37.30 -5.64 -36.80
C MET A 1 36.31 -6.34 -37.73
N PRO A 2 36.03 -5.81 -38.94
CA PRO A 2 36.42 -4.48 -39.46
C PRO A 2 35.79 -3.34 -38.60
N LEU A 3 36.19 -2.06 -38.58
CA LEU A 3 37.12 -1.19 -39.34
C LEU A 3 36.71 -0.70 -40.75
N SER A 4 36.06 0.46 -40.79
CA SER A 4 36.22 1.58 -41.75
C SER A 4 35.21 2.71 -41.40
N VAL A 5 35.40 4.00 -41.71
CA VAL A 5 36.43 4.98 -41.31
C VAL A 5 35.90 6.39 -41.67
N HIS A 6 36.02 7.37 -40.76
CA HIS A 6 35.75 8.82 -40.97
C HIS A 6 34.28 9.21 -41.32
N ASP A 7 33.84 10.47 -41.20
CA ASP A 7 34.60 11.73 -41.11
C ASP A 7 34.02 12.78 -40.12
N ARG A 8 34.74 13.89 -39.91
CA ARG A 8 34.34 15.06 -39.09
C ARG A 8 34.05 16.27 -39.97
N PHE A 9 33.06 17.09 -39.61
CA PHE A 9 32.99 18.49 -40.08
C PHE A 9 32.63 19.47 -38.96
N THR A 10 32.97 20.76 -39.14
CA THR A 10 33.00 21.75 -38.06
C THR A 10 32.44 23.13 -38.43
N ARG A 11 31.77 23.77 -37.46
CA ARG A 11 31.63 25.23 -37.22
C ARG A 11 31.36 26.19 -38.41
N ARG A 12 30.17 26.82 -38.41
CA ARG A 12 29.86 28.29 -38.47
C ARG A 12 28.35 28.46 -38.77
N ALA A 13 27.55 29.44 -38.30
CA ALA A 13 27.69 30.76 -37.67
C ALA A 13 27.39 31.99 -38.58
N GLY A 14 26.09 32.17 -38.92
CA GLY A 14 25.45 33.44 -39.34
C GLY A 14 25.68 33.92 -40.79
N PRO A 15 25.02 35.01 -41.25
CA PRO A 15 24.00 35.84 -40.56
C PRO A 15 22.73 36.24 -41.39
N THR A 16 21.71 36.75 -40.69
CA THR A 16 20.69 37.78 -41.08
C THR A 16 20.16 37.93 -42.53
N THR A 17 18.82 37.99 -42.66
CA THR A 17 18.08 39.20 -43.12
C THR A 17 16.56 39.11 -42.81
N ILE A 18 15.86 40.26 -42.81
CA ILE A 18 14.43 40.42 -42.44
C ILE A 18 13.77 41.43 -43.41
N PRO A 19 12.50 41.23 -43.79
CA PRO A 19 11.46 42.29 -43.63
C PRO A 19 10.29 41.73 -42.78
N SER A 20 9.79 42.38 -41.71
CA SER A 20 9.12 43.69 -41.58
C SER A 20 7.75 43.74 -42.29
N GLY A 21 6.65 44.21 -41.69
CA GLY A 21 6.53 45.04 -40.47
C GLY A 21 5.49 44.55 -39.44
N THR A 22 5.50 45.00 -38.18
CA THR A 22 5.09 46.33 -37.62
C THR A 22 3.57 46.58 -37.66
N THR A 23 2.86 47.04 -36.62
CA THR A 23 3.10 47.24 -35.16
C THR A 23 1.68 47.31 -34.48
N THR A 24 1.32 47.81 -33.28
CA THR A 24 1.92 48.68 -32.24
C THR A 24 1.14 48.47 -30.92
N SER A 25 1.79 48.33 -29.75
CA SER A 25 1.96 49.36 -28.69
C SER A 25 0.71 49.77 -27.89
N ARG A 26 0.71 49.90 -26.54
CA ARG A 26 1.69 49.61 -25.46
C ARG A 26 1.02 49.89 -24.09
N ARG A 27 1.37 49.10 -23.04
CA ARG A 27 1.65 49.55 -21.63
C ARG A 27 0.50 50.25 -20.85
N HIS A 28 0.54 50.44 -19.52
CA HIS A 28 1.32 49.87 -18.39
C HIS A 28 0.58 50.20 -17.08
N ARG A 29 0.82 49.40 -16.02
CA ARG A 29 0.73 49.80 -14.59
C ARG A 29 -0.69 50.20 -14.09
N SER A 30 -0.96 50.28 -12.78
CA SER A 30 -0.46 49.49 -11.63
C SER A 30 -1.36 49.72 -10.40
N SER A 31 -1.17 48.90 -9.35
CA SER A 31 -1.15 49.29 -7.93
C SER A 31 -2.43 49.82 -7.21
N LEU A 32 -2.82 49.04 -6.18
CA LEU A 32 -3.18 49.44 -4.79
C LEU A 32 -4.60 49.96 -4.42
N PHE A 33 -5.18 49.26 -3.42
CA PHE A 33 -5.96 49.74 -2.26
C PHE A 33 -7.45 50.18 -2.36
N GLY A 34 -8.16 50.01 -1.23
CA GLY A 34 -9.58 50.39 -0.99
C GLY A 34 -10.60 49.37 -1.54
N ARG A 35 -11.37 48.57 -0.80
CA ARG A 35 -11.85 48.52 0.61
C ARG A 35 -12.96 49.55 0.96
N PHE A 36 -14.11 49.02 1.41
CA PHE A 36 -15.33 49.72 1.91
C PHE A 36 -16.21 50.41 0.83
N ARG A 37 -17.55 50.49 0.91
CA ARG A 37 -18.59 49.71 1.66
C ARG A 37 -20.00 50.07 1.14
N THR A 38 -20.97 49.14 1.21
CA THR A 38 -22.44 49.32 1.38
C THR A 38 -23.21 50.49 0.71
N GLY A 39 -24.25 50.14 -0.05
CA GLY A 39 -25.39 50.97 -0.43
C GLY A 39 -25.81 50.67 -1.89
N SER A 40 -26.90 49.98 -2.25
CA SER A 40 -28.32 49.94 -1.83
C SER A 40 -29.18 51.06 -2.43
N ILE A 41 -30.37 50.70 -2.96
CA ILE A 41 -31.41 51.59 -3.54
C ILE A 41 -30.98 52.15 -4.91
N SER A 42 -31.78 52.07 -5.99
CA SER A 42 -33.03 51.32 -6.26
C SER A 42 -33.24 51.14 -7.76
N ASP A 43 -34.21 50.29 -8.12
CA ASP A 43 -35.16 50.38 -9.24
C ASP A 43 -34.85 51.39 -10.36
N ASP A 44 -34.84 50.90 -11.61
CA ASP A 44 -36.00 51.15 -12.47
C ASP A 44 -36.18 50.07 -13.55
N ASN A 45 -37.34 50.06 -14.20
CA ASN A 45 -37.68 49.14 -15.29
C ASN A 45 -36.96 49.53 -16.59
N ASP A 46 -36.78 48.57 -17.52
CA ASP A 46 -37.67 48.59 -18.70
C ASP A 46 -37.85 47.18 -19.32
N ASN A 47 -38.91 47.03 -20.12
CA ASN A 47 -39.27 45.79 -20.80
C ASN A 47 -38.58 45.68 -22.16
N THR A 48 -38.26 44.46 -22.59
CA THR A 48 -38.36 44.07 -24.00
C THR A 48 -38.36 42.54 -24.16
N VAL A 49 -39.56 41.98 -24.36
CA VAL A 49 -39.77 40.78 -25.19
C VAL A 49 -40.25 41.29 -26.55
N PRO A 50 -40.03 40.57 -27.66
CA PRO A 50 -41.07 39.64 -28.07
C PRO A 50 -40.56 38.35 -28.79
N ASP A 51 -41.45 37.35 -28.88
CA ASP A 51 -41.58 36.33 -29.94
C ASP A 51 -40.41 35.34 -30.21
N GLU A 52 -40.63 34.09 -30.67
CA GLU A 52 -41.85 33.29 -30.89
C GLU A 52 -41.48 31.79 -30.92
N TYR A 53 -42.34 30.89 -30.44
CA TYR A 53 -42.83 29.70 -31.19
C TYR A 53 -43.86 28.88 -30.39
N THR A 54 -44.77 28.21 -31.10
CA THR A 54 -45.82 27.28 -30.60
C THR A 54 -45.27 25.83 -30.52
N ASP A 55 -45.93 24.77 -30.02
CA ASP A 55 -47.34 24.30 -30.01
C ASP A 55 -47.71 23.67 -28.62
N VAL A 56 -48.93 23.78 -28.06
CA VAL A 56 -50.17 22.96 -28.31
C VAL A 56 -49.89 21.44 -28.18
N GLU A 57 -50.52 20.67 -27.28
CA GLU A 57 -51.97 20.41 -27.05
C GLU A 57 -52.22 19.92 -25.59
N SER A 58 -53.21 20.42 -24.80
CA SER A 58 -54.55 19.82 -24.51
C SER A 58 -54.56 18.31 -24.15
N ARG A 59 -55.24 17.76 -23.11
CA ARG A 59 -56.32 18.19 -22.15
C ARG A 59 -56.20 17.35 -20.83
N SER A 60 -57.03 17.34 -19.77
CA SER A 60 -58.35 17.91 -19.31
C SER A 60 -58.22 18.36 -17.82
N ASP A 61 -59.20 18.77 -16.97
CA ASP A 61 -60.66 18.60 -16.71
C ASP A 61 -61.06 17.23 -16.08
N ASP A 62 -61.86 17.12 -15.01
CA ASP A 62 -62.93 18.02 -14.50
C ASP A 62 -62.82 18.52 -13.03
N ASP A 63 -63.71 19.48 -12.72
CA ASP A 63 -64.06 20.24 -11.50
C ASP A 63 -64.49 19.42 -10.22
N GLU A 64 -64.93 19.97 -9.07
CA GLU A 64 -65.62 21.24 -8.77
C GLU A 64 -65.60 21.68 -7.27
N ASN A 65 -66.00 22.94 -7.04
CA ASN A 65 -66.48 23.60 -5.81
C ASN A 65 -65.47 24.15 -4.77
N ASP A 66 -65.46 25.48 -4.69
CA ASP A 66 -64.90 26.36 -3.64
C ASP A 66 -65.91 27.50 -3.41
N PRO A 67 -66.08 28.03 -2.17
CA PRO A 67 -66.34 29.47 -2.08
C PRO A 67 -65.72 30.23 -0.88
N GLU A 68 -65.39 31.49 -1.18
CA GLU A 68 -65.23 32.67 -0.30
C GLU A 68 -63.89 32.94 0.46
N ASN A 69 -63.19 33.93 -0.12
CA ASN A 69 -62.15 34.84 0.43
C ASN A 69 -62.72 35.67 1.64
N PRO A 70 -61.94 36.44 2.48
CA PRO A 70 -60.59 36.93 2.19
C PRO A 70 -59.53 37.11 3.32
N SER A 71 -58.27 37.14 2.88
CA SER A 71 -57.13 37.91 3.42
C SER A 71 -56.50 37.58 4.79
N ALA A 72 -55.17 37.32 4.81
CA ALA A 72 -54.26 37.66 5.92
C ALA A 72 -52.76 37.56 5.53
N ARG A 73 -51.89 38.26 6.28
CA ARG A 73 -50.42 38.32 6.10
C ARG A 73 -49.68 37.05 6.60
N ALA A 74 -48.46 36.87 6.09
CA ALA A 74 -47.52 35.82 6.47
C ALA A 74 -47.04 35.83 7.93
N GLN A 75 -46.65 34.66 8.45
CA GLN A 75 -45.73 34.46 9.58
C GLN A 75 -45.07 33.05 9.51
N PRO A 76 -43.87 32.83 10.08
CA PRO A 76 -43.17 31.55 10.03
C PRO A 76 -43.71 30.54 11.06
N ARG A 77 -43.64 29.23 10.73
CA ARG A 77 -44.06 28.15 11.64
C ARG A 77 -43.16 28.06 12.88
N ARG A 78 -43.77 27.86 14.05
CA ARG A 78 -43.10 27.73 15.35
C ARG A 78 -42.65 26.29 15.63
N LEU A 79 -41.71 26.16 16.57
CA LEU A 79 -41.31 24.89 17.19
C LEU A 79 -42.49 24.23 17.93
N PRO A 80 -42.52 22.88 18.04
CA PRO A 80 -43.54 22.19 18.82
C PRO A 80 -43.35 22.39 20.33
N LEU A 81 -44.38 22.88 21.01
CA LEU A 81 -44.50 22.77 22.46
C LEU A 81 -45.05 21.37 22.79
N PHE A 82 -44.32 20.57 23.58
CA PHE A 82 -44.91 19.41 24.22
C PHE A 82 -45.62 19.85 25.50
N VAL A 83 -46.92 19.59 25.58
CA VAL A 83 -47.73 19.81 26.78
C VAL A 83 -47.41 18.70 27.78
N VAL A 84 -47.12 19.09 29.02
CA VAL A 84 -47.05 18.14 30.15
C VAL A 84 -48.43 18.16 30.82
N GLU A 85 -49.16 17.06 30.72
CA GLU A 85 -50.40 16.88 31.48
C GLU A 85 -50.06 16.75 32.97
N THR A 86 -50.54 17.70 33.78
CA THR A 86 -50.49 17.59 35.24
C THR A 86 -51.56 16.60 35.72
N ILE A 87 -51.20 15.32 35.75
CA ILE A 87 -51.96 14.31 36.50
C ILE A 87 -51.89 14.70 37.97
N ALA A 88 -53.05 15.00 38.58
CA ALA A 88 -53.15 15.20 40.01
C ALA A 88 -53.02 13.84 40.72
N LEU A 89 -51.96 13.68 41.50
CA LEU A 89 -51.80 12.58 42.46
C LEU A 89 -51.42 13.16 43.82
N ASP A 90 -51.98 12.54 44.85
CA ASP A 90 -51.89 13.01 46.23
C ASP A 90 -50.52 12.73 46.86
N ASP A 91 -50.20 13.54 47.87
CA ASP A 91 -49.15 13.37 48.90
C ASP A 91 -48.00 12.35 48.63
N GLN A 92 -46.93 12.80 47.96
CA GLN A 92 -45.57 12.29 48.23
C GLN A 92 -44.48 13.35 48.05
N THR A 93 -43.39 13.19 48.81
CA THR A 93 -42.24 14.10 48.83
C THR A 93 -41.31 13.88 47.63
N VAL A 94 -41.23 14.87 46.74
CA VAL A 94 -40.25 14.87 45.62
C VAL A 94 -38.84 14.88 46.20
N THR A 95 -38.10 13.78 46.01
CA THR A 95 -36.78 13.64 46.61
C THR A 95 -35.75 14.52 45.91
N VAL A 96 -34.86 15.16 46.67
CA VAL A 96 -33.82 16.08 46.15
C VAL A 96 -32.98 15.43 45.05
N ARG A 97 -32.78 14.11 45.08
CA ARG A 97 -32.07 13.35 44.05
C ARG A 97 -32.72 13.47 42.67
N GLN A 98 -34.05 13.48 42.56
CA GLN A 98 -34.73 13.59 41.25
C GLN A 98 -34.56 14.97 40.64
N LEU A 99 -34.62 16.04 41.45
CA LEU A 99 -34.30 17.41 41.01
C LEU A 99 -32.82 17.55 40.65
N GLN A 100 -31.92 16.85 41.33
CA GLN A 100 -30.49 16.90 41.05
C GLN A 100 -30.12 16.07 39.80
N GLN A 101 -30.83 14.98 39.52
CA GLN A 101 -30.73 14.22 38.27
C GLN A 101 -31.33 14.95 37.07
N SER A 102 -32.48 15.63 37.22
CA SER A 102 -33.04 16.45 36.14
C SER A 102 -32.18 17.69 35.88
N ALA A 103 -31.57 18.29 36.91
CA ALA A 103 -30.59 19.36 36.75
C ALA A 103 -29.28 18.89 36.09
N SER A 104 -28.78 17.68 36.39
CA SER A 104 -27.60 17.13 35.70
C SER A 104 -27.93 16.78 34.25
N ALA A 105 -29.06 16.15 33.97
CA ALA A 105 -29.51 15.84 32.61
C ALA A 105 -29.75 17.12 31.79
N ALA A 106 -30.37 18.16 32.37
CA ALA A 106 -30.55 19.45 31.72
C ALA A 106 -29.20 20.14 31.44
N LYS A 107 -28.22 19.99 32.35
CA LYS A 107 -26.86 20.51 32.14
C LYS A 107 -26.11 19.76 31.03
N GLU A 108 -26.15 18.43 31.02
CA GLU A 108 -25.57 17.59 29.96
C GLU A 108 -26.22 17.89 28.59
N MET A 109 -27.54 18.06 28.56
CA MET A 109 -28.27 18.44 27.36
C MET A 109 -27.89 19.85 26.90
N ASN A 110 -27.74 20.81 27.81
CA ASN A 110 -27.30 22.18 27.50
C ASN A 110 -25.84 22.22 27.02
N ASP A 111 -24.92 21.44 27.60
CA ASP A 111 -23.53 21.31 27.13
C ASP A 111 -23.47 20.62 25.75
N SER A 112 -24.41 19.71 25.46
CA SER A 112 -24.57 19.08 24.15
C SER A 112 -25.08 20.06 23.08
N TYR A 113 -26.03 20.95 23.42
CA TYR A 113 -26.50 21.99 22.49
C TYR A 113 -25.51 23.15 22.34
N ALA A 114 -24.84 23.58 23.41
CA ALA A 114 -23.88 24.70 23.40
C ALA A 114 -22.62 24.44 22.54
N THR A 115 -22.33 23.17 22.21
CA THR A 115 -21.15 22.77 21.43
C THR A 115 -21.39 22.68 19.90
N SER A 116 -22.48 23.28 19.40
CA SER A 116 -22.97 23.09 18.01
C SER A 116 -22.76 24.25 17.03
N THR A 117 -21.80 25.16 17.25
CA THR A 117 -21.48 26.20 16.23
C THR A 117 -20.81 25.58 14.98
N PRO A 118 -21.36 25.78 13.76
CA PRO A 118 -20.87 25.09 12.55
C PRO A 118 -19.45 25.51 12.14
N THR A 119 -19.07 26.76 12.44
CA THR A 119 -17.74 27.32 12.17
C THR A 119 -16.60 26.56 12.87
N LEU A 120 -16.85 26.03 14.07
CA LEU A 120 -15.88 25.25 14.84
C LEU A 120 -15.67 23.85 14.26
N ARG A 121 -16.73 23.20 13.75
CA ARG A 121 -16.64 21.91 13.04
C ARG A 121 -15.91 22.04 11.69
N PHE A 122 -16.09 23.15 10.99
CA PHE A 122 -15.36 23.43 9.75
C PHE A 122 -13.87 23.66 10.03
N ARG A 123 -13.52 24.51 11.01
CA ARG A 123 -12.12 24.85 11.32
C ARG A 123 -11.29 23.65 11.80
N SER A 124 -11.87 22.74 12.58
CA SER A 124 -11.18 21.50 12.98
C SER A 124 -11.00 20.54 11.79
N SER A 125 -12.03 20.35 10.97
CA SER A 125 -11.96 19.49 9.77
C SER A 125 -10.92 19.99 8.75
N ALA A 126 -10.83 21.30 8.55
CA ALA A 126 -9.84 21.93 7.68
C ALA A 126 -8.39 21.73 8.19
N PHE A 127 -8.16 21.78 9.51
CA PHE A 127 -6.83 21.50 10.08
C PHE A 127 -6.37 20.07 9.76
N TYR A 128 -7.21 19.07 10.01
CA TYR A 128 -6.89 17.66 9.74
C TYR A 128 -6.65 17.37 8.24
N LEU A 129 -7.37 18.05 7.35
CA LEU A 129 -7.13 17.96 5.89
C LEU A 129 -5.82 18.63 5.48
N ALA A 130 -5.48 19.78 6.07
CA ALA A 130 -4.21 20.47 5.81
C ALA A 130 -3.00 19.66 6.31
N GLU A 131 -3.13 18.97 7.45
CA GLU A 131 -2.11 18.09 8.00
C GLU A 131 -1.91 16.83 7.12
N ALA A 132 -3.00 16.19 6.67
CA ALA A 132 -2.92 15.09 5.72
C ALA A 132 -2.30 15.53 4.37
N ALA A 133 -2.63 16.73 3.90
CA ALA A 133 -2.01 17.31 2.71
C ALA A 133 -0.50 17.56 2.88
N LEU A 134 -0.07 18.06 4.04
CA LEU A 134 1.34 18.25 4.38
C LEU A 134 2.09 16.90 4.39
N VAL A 135 1.52 15.86 5.00
CA VAL A 135 2.07 14.50 4.98
C VAL A 135 2.18 13.96 3.55
N GLY A 136 1.16 14.18 2.70
CA GLY A 136 1.19 13.80 1.29
C GLY A 136 2.34 14.46 0.52
N VAL A 137 2.44 15.80 0.57
CA VAL A 137 3.50 16.56 -0.12
C VAL A 137 4.89 16.17 0.38
N ALA A 138 5.09 16.09 1.70
CA ALA A 138 6.39 15.74 2.29
C ALA A 138 6.79 14.28 1.97
N THR A 139 5.83 13.36 1.88
CA THR A 139 6.07 11.98 1.45
C THR A 139 6.46 11.92 -0.03
N GLY A 140 5.75 12.65 -0.91
CA GLY A 140 6.07 12.72 -2.34
C GLY A 140 7.50 13.19 -2.60
N ILE A 141 7.95 14.26 -1.92
CA ILE A 141 9.33 14.74 -1.97
C ILE A 141 10.30 13.66 -1.47
N SER A 142 10.02 13.06 -0.31
CA SER A 142 10.91 12.08 0.33
C SER A 142 11.09 10.81 -0.51
N VAL A 143 10.01 10.32 -1.12
CA VAL A 143 10.03 9.15 -2.01
C VAL A 143 10.71 9.48 -3.35
N ALA A 144 10.54 10.69 -3.89
CA ALA A 144 11.25 11.13 -5.09
C ALA A 144 12.77 11.22 -4.84
N VAL A 145 13.21 11.83 -3.73
CA VAL A 145 14.63 11.88 -3.33
C VAL A 145 15.19 10.47 -3.12
N PHE A 146 14.43 9.57 -2.50
CA PHE A 146 14.81 8.16 -2.34
C PHE A 146 15.02 7.45 -3.68
N LYS A 147 14.10 7.58 -4.64
CA LYS A 147 14.22 7.02 -6.00
C LYS A 147 15.41 7.61 -6.77
N LEU A 148 15.59 8.92 -6.75
CA LEU A 148 16.75 9.59 -7.37
C LEU A 148 18.08 9.11 -6.76
N SER A 149 18.10 8.83 -5.44
CA SER A 149 19.28 8.29 -4.77
C SER A 149 19.61 6.86 -5.21
N ILE A 150 18.60 6.02 -5.49
CA ILE A 150 18.79 4.66 -6.03
C ILE A 150 19.42 4.74 -7.43
N GLU A 151 18.89 5.59 -8.31
CA GLU A 151 19.41 5.72 -9.67
C GLU A 151 20.81 6.33 -9.69
N PHE A 152 21.12 7.29 -8.81
CA PHE A 152 22.48 7.80 -8.65
C PHE A 152 23.49 6.69 -8.25
N ILE A 153 23.13 5.81 -7.30
CA ILE A 153 24.00 4.67 -6.95
C ILE A 153 24.09 3.67 -8.12
N ARG A 154 23.00 3.44 -8.87
CA ARG A 154 23.02 2.62 -10.09
C ARG A 154 24.01 3.17 -11.12
N GLU A 155 23.95 4.45 -11.45
CA GLU A 155 24.88 5.09 -12.39
C GLU A 155 26.34 4.97 -11.94
N VAL A 156 26.60 5.28 -10.66
CA VAL A 156 27.95 5.17 -10.06
C VAL A 156 28.47 3.73 -10.09
N CYS A 157 27.61 2.73 -9.91
CA CYS A 157 28.01 1.31 -9.85
C CYS A 157 28.03 0.58 -11.21
N TYR A 158 27.24 1.02 -12.21
CA TYR A 158 27.05 0.28 -13.46
C TYR A 158 27.37 1.06 -14.75
N ASN A 159 27.46 2.39 -14.71
CA ASN A 159 27.77 3.22 -15.89
C ASN A 159 29.27 3.56 -16.03
N GLN A 160 30.15 2.81 -15.33
CA GLN A 160 31.58 3.06 -15.27
C GLN A 160 32.36 2.13 -16.21
N SER A 161 33.23 2.69 -17.05
CA SER A 161 33.92 1.94 -18.13
C SER A 161 34.89 0.85 -17.66
N PHE A 162 35.24 0.81 -16.36
CA PHE A 162 36.03 -0.27 -15.77
C PHE A 162 35.19 -1.52 -15.44
N LEU A 163 33.88 -1.39 -15.27
CA LEU A 163 32.96 -2.43 -14.83
C LEU A 163 32.33 -3.26 -15.98
N TYR A 164 32.83 -3.13 -17.22
CA TYR A 164 32.43 -3.99 -18.33
C TYR A 164 32.88 -5.45 -18.17
N LEU A 165 33.88 -5.74 -17.32
CA LEU A 165 34.27 -7.12 -16.99
C LEU A 165 33.18 -7.77 -16.12
N PRO A 166 32.54 -8.87 -16.56
CA PRO A 166 31.42 -9.46 -15.83
C PRO A 166 31.81 -9.88 -14.40
N ALA A 167 32.99 -10.48 -14.22
CA ALA A 167 33.51 -10.87 -12.91
C ALA A 167 33.79 -9.71 -11.93
N VAL A 168 33.84 -8.46 -12.40
CA VAL A 168 33.87 -7.26 -11.54
C VAL A 168 32.45 -6.81 -11.22
N ARG A 169 31.54 -6.88 -12.20
CA ARG A 169 30.12 -6.54 -12.07
C ARG A 169 29.37 -7.41 -11.04
N SER A 170 29.75 -8.68 -10.85
CA SER A 170 29.19 -9.54 -9.79
C SER A 170 29.55 -9.12 -8.37
N VAL A 171 30.61 -8.32 -8.17
CA VAL A 171 31.00 -7.84 -6.84
C VAL A 171 30.13 -6.67 -6.40
N VAL A 172 29.48 -5.96 -7.32
CA VAL A 172 28.69 -4.75 -7.04
C VAL A 172 27.58 -4.97 -5.99
N PRO A 173 26.68 -5.97 -6.11
CA PRO A 173 25.72 -6.31 -5.05
C PRO A 173 26.35 -6.61 -3.67
N ALA A 174 27.57 -7.17 -3.63
CA ALA A 174 28.27 -7.41 -2.38
C ALA A 174 28.75 -6.11 -1.72
N VAL A 175 29.15 -5.10 -2.50
CA VAL A 175 29.48 -3.75 -2.00
C VAL A 175 28.25 -3.09 -1.35
N GLY A 176 27.06 -3.29 -1.92
CA GLY A 176 25.80 -2.88 -1.29
C GLY A 176 25.58 -3.56 0.06
N GLY A 177 25.80 -4.87 0.13
CA GLY A 177 25.80 -5.62 1.39
C GLY A 177 26.78 -5.09 2.43
N VAL A 178 27.98 -4.67 2.04
CA VAL A 178 28.96 -4.02 2.94
C VAL A 178 28.43 -2.68 3.45
N ALA A 179 27.84 -1.85 2.58
CA ALA A 179 27.24 -0.58 2.99
C ALA A 179 26.08 -0.77 3.98
N VAL A 180 25.22 -1.77 3.76
CA VAL A 180 24.15 -2.16 4.70
C VAL A 180 24.73 -2.64 6.04
N GLY A 181 25.79 -3.46 6.02
CA GLY A 181 26.50 -3.90 7.23
C GLY A 181 27.08 -2.74 8.05
N ILE A 182 27.68 -1.75 7.38
CA ILE A 182 28.18 -0.52 8.02
C ILE A 182 27.04 0.28 8.66
N LEU A 183 25.90 0.44 7.96
CA LEU A 183 24.72 1.15 8.47
C LEU A 183 24.03 0.42 9.64
N TYR A 184 24.05 -0.92 9.63
CA TYR A 184 23.59 -1.74 10.76
C TYR A 184 24.48 -1.49 12.00
N TRP A 185 25.81 -1.54 11.83
CA TRP A 185 26.77 -1.33 12.90
C TRP A 185 26.73 0.12 13.46
N ALA A 186 26.65 1.12 12.58
CA ALA A 186 26.63 2.54 12.96
C ALA A 186 25.42 2.90 13.84
N GLY A 187 24.25 2.30 13.58
CA GLY A 187 23.06 2.43 14.43
C GLY A 187 23.07 1.59 15.71
N ARG A 188 24.19 0.90 16.01
CA ARG A 188 24.35 -0.03 17.14
C ARG A 188 23.36 -1.20 17.15
N GLY A 189 22.89 -1.64 15.98
CA GLY A 189 22.04 -2.82 15.83
C GLY A 189 20.92 -2.66 14.80
N ALA A 190 19.88 -3.46 15.00
CA ALA A 190 18.76 -3.67 14.08
C ALA A 190 18.16 -2.37 13.52
N PHE A 191 17.67 -2.47 12.28
CA PHE A 191 16.82 -1.45 11.67
C PHE A 191 15.43 -1.40 12.36
N PRO A 192 14.71 -0.26 12.32
CA PRO A 192 13.36 -0.17 12.88
C PRO A 192 12.39 -1.16 12.22
N PRO A 193 11.31 -1.54 12.94
CA PRO A 193 10.37 -2.57 12.51
C PRO A 193 9.72 -2.25 11.16
N GLY A 194 9.25 -3.28 10.49
CA GLY A 194 8.45 -3.14 9.26
C GLY A 194 7.07 -2.54 9.51
N LEU A 195 6.25 -2.52 8.46
CA LEU A 195 4.90 -1.95 8.48
C LEU A 195 4.04 -2.43 9.66
N ARG A 196 3.89 -3.75 9.86
CA ARG A 196 3.03 -4.30 10.94
C ARG A 196 3.47 -3.83 12.33
N GLY A 197 4.77 -3.87 12.63
CA GLY A 197 5.30 -3.39 13.92
C GLY A 197 5.21 -1.87 14.08
N THR A 198 5.30 -1.11 12.98
CA THR A 198 5.10 0.35 13.01
C THR A 198 3.64 0.72 13.30
N VAL A 199 2.70 0.01 12.66
CA VAL A 199 1.25 0.09 12.92
C VAL A 199 0.93 -0.26 14.38
N GLN A 200 1.48 -1.37 14.89
CA GLN A 200 1.32 -1.79 16.28
C GLN A 200 1.81 -0.74 17.29
N LEU A 201 3.01 -0.18 17.07
CA LEU A 201 3.57 0.84 17.95
C LEU A 201 2.70 2.11 18.00
N VAL A 202 2.16 2.56 16.86
CA VAL A 202 1.34 3.78 16.82
C VAL A 202 -0.06 3.55 17.39
N ASP A 203 -0.72 2.41 17.10
CA ASP A 203 -2.02 2.09 17.69
C ASP A 203 -1.92 1.97 19.22
N GLN A 204 -0.86 1.32 19.74
CA GLN A 204 -0.63 1.21 21.18
C GLN A 204 -0.26 2.56 21.83
N GLN A 205 0.45 3.45 21.13
CA GLN A 205 0.75 4.81 21.61
C GLN A 205 -0.51 5.67 21.70
N ASP A 206 -1.32 5.67 20.64
CA ASP A 206 -2.57 6.44 20.53
C ASP A 206 -3.61 5.94 21.56
N ARG A 207 -3.85 4.63 21.65
CA ARG A 207 -4.72 3.97 22.65
C ARG A 207 -4.40 4.36 24.10
N ARG A 208 -3.11 4.54 24.42
CA ARG A 208 -2.65 4.90 25.77
C ARG A 208 -2.55 6.42 25.99
N GLY A 209 -2.86 7.24 24.98
CA GLY A 209 -2.70 8.70 25.03
C GLY A 209 -1.24 9.17 25.18
N LEU A 210 -0.25 8.30 24.90
CA LEU A 210 1.15 8.54 25.17
C LEU A 210 1.79 9.46 24.13
N THR A 211 1.98 10.73 24.49
CA THR A 211 2.81 11.65 23.71
C THR A 211 4.26 11.21 23.72
N VAL A 212 4.90 11.12 22.55
CA VAL A 212 6.30 10.70 22.45
C VAL A 212 7.24 11.91 22.61
N ASP A 213 8.20 11.83 23.53
CA ASP A 213 9.22 12.86 23.72
C ASP A 213 9.93 13.23 22.41
N THR A 214 10.17 14.53 22.19
CA THR A 214 10.84 15.06 20.99
C THR A 214 12.16 14.36 20.70
N THR A 215 12.97 14.07 21.73
CA THR A 215 14.24 13.33 21.61
C THR A 215 14.04 11.91 21.06
N GLN A 216 12.98 11.22 21.49
CA GLN A 216 12.65 9.87 21.04
C GLN A 216 12.01 9.88 19.64
N LYS A 217 11.24 10.92 19.29
CA LYS A 217 10.77 11.16 17.90
C LYS A 217 11.94 11.34 16.94
N VAL A 218 12.86 12.26 17.24
CA VAL A 218 14.05 12.53 16.42
C VAL A 218 14.91 11.28 16.26
N LYS A 219 15.17 10.53 17.34
CA LYS A 219 15.89 9.25 17.26
C LYS A 219 15.18 8.27 16.31
N THR A 220 13.87 8.13 16.43
CA THR A 220 13.08 7.21 15.59
C THR A 220 13.16 7.62 14.11
N GLN A 221 13.06 8.92 13.81
CA GLN A 221 13.20 9.41 12.43
C GLN A 221 14.59 9.14 11.83
N ILE A 222 15.66 9.28 12.62
CA ILE A 222 17.03 8.94 12.22
C ILE A 222 17.17 7.43 11.97
N ASP A 223 16.55 6.58 12.80
CA ASP A 223 16.55 5.13 12.60
C ASP A 223 15.82 4.70 11.31
N PHE A 224 14.70 5.36 10.95
CA PHE A 224 14.02 5.12 9.67
C PHE A 224 14.76 5.69 8.47
N LEU A 225 15.42 6.85 8.61
CA LEU A 225 16.28 7.40 7.56
C LEU A 225 17.48 6.46 7.29
N ARG A 226 18.12 5.93 8.35
CA ARG A 226 19.19 4.92 8.28
C ARG A 226 18.75 3.66 7.52
N LYS A 227 17.52 3.19 7.75
CA LYS A 227 16.91 2.06 7.01
C LYS A 227 16.66 2.41 5.54
N SER A 228 16.18 3.62 5.27
CA SER A 228 15.97 4.13 3.90
C SER A 228 17.29 4.21 3.13
N THR A 229 18.37 4.73 3.72
CA THR A 229 19.71 4.73 3.12
C THR A 229 20.26 3.32 2.88
N ALA A 230 19.99 2.36 3.78
CA ALA A 230 20.35 0.96 3.56
C ALA A 230 19.60 0.36 2.35
N ALA A 231 18.34 0.74 2.12
CA ALA A 231 17.60 0.36 0.93
C ALA A 231 18.16 1.03 -0.35
N VAL A 232 18.58 2.30 -0.29
CA VAL A 232 19.25 2.98 -1.42
C VAL A 232 20.46 2.18 -1.90
N PHE A 233 21.35 1.78 -0.99
CA PHE A 233 22.51 0.96 -1.37
C PHE A 233 22.12 -0.44 -1.85
N THR A 234 21.17 -1.11 -1.18
CA THR A 234 20.68 -2.44 -1.57
C THR A 234 20.18 -2.47 -3.02
N LEU A 235 19.35 -1.48 -3.38
CA LEU A 235 18.66 -1.43 -4.66
C LEU A 235 19.56 -0.83 -5.76
N GLY A 236 20.30 0.24 -5.45
CA GLY A 236 21.23 0.87 -6.39
C GLY A 236 22.42 -0.03 -6.77
N THR A 237 22.82 -0.95 -5.89
CA THR A 237 23.81 -1.99 -6.27
C THR A 237 23.16 -3.22 -6.93
N GLY A 238 21.84 -3.27 -7.04
CA GLY A 238 21.13 -4.24 -7.89
C GLY A 238 20.63 -5.52 -7.20
N CYS A 239 20.66 -5.63 -5.87
CA CYS A 239 20.15 -6.81 -5.16
C CYS A 239 18.65 -7.06 -5.47
N SER A 240 18.19 -8.32 -5.43
CA SER A 240 16.84 -8.73 -5.86
C SER A 240 15.74 -8.37 -4.83
N LEU A 241 15.51 -7.07 -4.63
CA LEU A 241 14.45 -6.48 -3.80
C LEU A 241 13.83 -5.27 -4.53
N GLY A 242 12.79 -4.64 -3.95
CA GLY A 242 12.13 -3.44 -4.52
C GLY A 242 12.09 -2.21 -3.60
N PRO A 243 11.99 -0.99 -4.13
CA PRO A 243 11.86 0.25 -3.35
C PRO A 243 10.51 0.44 -2.67
N GLU A 244 9.46 -0.27 -3.07
CA GLU A 244 8.07 0.05 -2.72
C GLU A 244 7.81 -0.06 -1.21
N GLY A 245 8.31 -1.13 -0.58
CA GLY A 245 8.23 -1.31 0.88
C GLY A 245 8.87 -0.14 1.64
N PRO A 246 10.15 0.19 1.36
CA PRO A 246 10.78 1.42 1.83
C PRO A 246 9.97 2.70 1.53
N CYS A 247 9.33 2.87 0.37
CA CYS A 247 8.48 4.04 0.08
C CYS A 247 7.31 4.17 1.08
N VAL A 248 6.64 3.07 1.42
CA VAL A 248 5.58 3.06 2.45
C VAL A 248 6.15 3.39 3.84
N GLU A 249 7.32 2.85 4.18
CA GLU A 249 7.99 3.15 5.46
C GLU A 249 8.47 4.60 5.58
N ILE A 250 8.95 5.20 4.48
CA ILE A 250 9.28 6.61 4.38
C ILE A 250 8.04 7.47 4.65
N GLY A 251 6.91 7.17 4.00
CA GLY A 251 5.65 7.88 4.21
C GLY A 251 5.10 7.74 5.63
N MET A 252 5.18 6.54 6.22
CA MET A 252 4.86 6.33 7.64
C MET A 252 5.78 7.14 8.56
N ASN A 253 7.08 7.24 8.26
CA ASN A 253 8.02 8.05 9.05
C ASN A 253 7.77 9.56 8.93
N VAL A 254 7.37 10.04 7.74
CA VAL A 254 6.91 11.43 7.53
C VAL A 254 5.68 11.71 8.38
N ALA A 255 4.66 10.84 8.32
CA ALA A 255 3.45 10.98 9.15
C ALA A 255 3.77 11.02 10.66
N ARG A 256 4.69 10.18 11.14
CA ARG A 256 5.14 10.19 12.55
C ARG A 256 5.87 11.48 12.96
N GLY A 257 6.35 12.28 12.00
CA GLY A 257 6.85 13.62 12.24
C GLY A 257 5.76 14.66 12.53
N CYS A 258 4.55 14.46 12.02
CA CYS A 258 3.39 15.32 12.27
C CYS A 258 2.59 14.94 13.53
N MET A 259 2.66 13.68 13.96
CA MET A 259 1.91 13.17 15.12
C MET A 259 2.13 13.96 16.41
N ASP A 260 1.08 13.99 17.24
CA ASP A 260 0.93 14.78 18.48
C ASP A 260 1.00 16.31 18.35
N VAL A 261 0.99 16.88 17.14
CA VAL A 261 0.73 18.32 16.98
C VAL A 261 -0.71 18.61 17.43
N LYS A 262 -0.84 19.14 18.65
CA LYS A 262 -2.12 19.50 19.29
C LYS A 262 -2.20 21.03 19.42
N PRO A 263 -2.81 21.74 18.46
CA PRO A 263 -2.99 23.19 18.56
C PRO A 263 -3.96 23.54 19.69
N GLU A 264 -3.64 24.54 20.49
CA GLU A 264 -4.47 25.00 21.62
C GLU A 264 -5.89 25.44 21.20
N PHE A 265 -6.10 25.75 19.91
CA PHE A 265 -7.41 26.11 19.37
C PHE A 265 -8.38 24.93 19.16
N LEU A 266 -7.91 23.68 19.30
CA LEU A 266 -8.69 22.45 19.11
C LEU A 266 -9.19 21.90 20.46
N SER A 267 -10.32 22.43 20.94
CA SER A 267 -10.93 22.08 22.23
C SER A 267 -11.35 20.60 22.39
N ARG A 268 -11.42 19.83 21.29
CA ARG A 268 -11.53 18.37 21.27
C ARG A 268 -10.71 17.81 20.11
N PRO A 269 -9.60 17.08 20.35
CA PRO A 269 -8.90 16.35 19.29
C PRO A 269 -9.75 15.16 18.80
N ARG A 270 -9.55 14.73 17.55
CA ARG A 270 -10.17 13.51 17.02
C ARG A 270 -9.53 12.28 17.68
N PRO A 271 -10.31 11.28 18.12
CA PRO A 271 -9.74 10.00 18.56
C PRO A 271 -9.05 9.32 17.37
N HIS A 272 -7.98 8.57 17.65
CA HIS A 272 -7.26 7.76 16.66
C HIS A 272 -6.69 8.54 15.44
N TRP A 273 -6.52 9.85 15.57
CA TRP A 273 -5.97 10.69 14.49
C TRP A 273 -4.52 10.36 14.17
N ASN A 274 -3.68 9.97 15.15
CA ASN A 274 -2.31 9.52 14.85
C ASN A 274 -2.31 8.24 13.99
N VAL A 275 -3.28 7.34 14.17
CA VAL A 275 -3.46 6.15 13.31
C VAL A 275 -3.94 6.54 11.91
N CYS A 276 -4.84 7.53 11.81
CA CYS A 276 -5.27 8.08 10.52
C CYS A 276 -4.10 8.74 9.75
N LEU A 277 -3.27 9.54 10.43
CA LEU A 277 -2.05 10.12 9.85
C LEU A 277 -1.08 9.03 9.36
N LEU A 278 -0.90 7.94 10.12
CA LEU A 278 -0.06 6.82 9.69
C LEU A 278 -0.57 6.20 8.38
N ASN A 279 -1.89 6.00 8.27
CA ASN A 279 -2.53 5.52 7.05
C ASN A 279 -2.36 6.52 5.89
N CYS A 280 -2.51 7.83 6.14
CA CYS A 280 -2.26 8.88 5.15
C CYS A 280 -0.82 8.84 4.61
N GLY A 281 0.17 8.69 5.50
CA GLY A 281 1.58 8.56 5.13
C GLY A 281 1.88 7.28 4.34
N ALA A 282 1.30 6.14 4.74
CA ALA A 282 1.47 4.89 4.02
C ALA A 282 0.82 4.92 2.62
N ALA A 283 -0.40 5.45 2.49
CA ALA A 283 -1.07 5.66 1.21
C ALA A 283 -0.22 6.55 0.29
N ALA A 284 0.24 7.69 0.82
CA ALA A 284 1.16 8.59 0.14
C ALA A 284 2.46 7.89 -0.29
N GLY A 285 2.98 6.96 0.52
CA GLY A 285 4.17 6.17 0.21
C GLY A 285 3.97 5.17 -0.94
N VAL A 286 2.84 4.46 -0.97
CA VAL A 286 2.44 3.62 -2.12
C VAL A 286 2.23 4.48 -3.37
N ALA A 287 1.50 5.59 -3.23
CA ALA A 287 1.13 6.47 -4.33
C ALA A 287 2.35 7.10 -5.03
N ALA A 288 3.33 7.59 -4.28
CA ALA A 288 4.62 8.03 -4.83
C ALA A 288 5.54 6.87 -5.25
N GLY A 289 5.40 5.71 -4.60
CA GLY A 289 6.08 4.47 -4.96
C GLY A 289 5.74 3.98 -6.36
N PHE A 290 4.48 4.08 -6.77
CA PHE A 290 3.98 3.54 -8.04
C PHE A 290 3.43 4.58 -9.04
N ASN A 291 3.22 5.84 -8.66
CA ASN A 291 2.39 6.82 -9.40
C ASN A 291 0.91 6.39 -9.49
N ALA A 292 0.41 5.73 -8.42
CA ALA A 292 -0.89 5.07 -8.34
C ALA A 292 -1.66 5.47 -7.06
N PRO A 293 -2.35 6.63 -7.05
CA PRO A 293 -3.02 7.15 -5.86
C PRO A 293 -4.27 6.38 -5.40
N LEU A 294 -5.04 5.71 -6.28
CA LEU A 294 -6.19 4.89 -5.85
C LEU A 294 -5.70 3.62 -5.14
N ALA A 295 -4.71 2.94 -5.71
CA ALA A 295 -4.03 1.81 -5.07
C ALA A 295 -3.44 2.18 -3.71
N GLY A 296 -2.91 3.41 -3.57
CA GLY A 296 -2.47 3.96 -2.28
C GLY A 296 -3.59 4.04 -1.24
N VAL A 297 -4.81 4.43 -1.64
CA VAL A 297 -5.98 4.43 -0.74
C VAL A 297 -6.37 2.99 -0.37
N PHE A 298 -6.60 2.12 -1.36
CA PHE A 298 -7.07 0.75 -1.12
C PHE A 298 -6.06 -0.09 -0.34
N PHE A 299 -4.75 0.16 -0.48
CA PHE A 299 -3.72 -0.43 0.38
C PHE A 299 -3.96 -0.18 1.87
N THR A 300 -4.47 0.99 2.24
CA THR A 300 -4.83 1.27 3.65
C THR A 300 -6.13 0.58 4.06
N LEU A 301 -7.07 0.38 3.13
CA LEU A 301 -8.36 -0.27 3.36
C LEU A 301 -8.24 -1.78 3.51
N GLU A 302 -7.34 -2.44 2.76
CA GLU A 302 -7.09 -3.88 2.86
C GLU A 302 -5.89 -4.18 3.78
N VAL A 303 -4.67 -3.77 3.39
CA VAL A 303 -3.42 -4.24 4.04
C VAL A 303 -3.23 -3.64 5.42
N MET A 304 -3.39 -2.32 5.58
CA MET A 304 -3.16 -1.69 6.88
C MET A 304 -4.27 -1.97 7.89
N GLN A 305 -5.52 -2.06 7.45
CA GLN A 305 -6.62 -2.44 8.35
C GLN A 305 -6.52 -3.92 8.75
N SER A 306 -6.11 -4.82 7.85
CA SER A 306 -5.79 -6.20 8.25
C SER A 306 -4.63 -6.25 9.26
N ALA A 307 -3.60 -5.41 9.10
CA ALA A 307 -2.52 -5.29 10.09
C ALA A 307 -2.98 -4.74 11.45
N LEU A 308 -3.80 -3.67 11.46
CA LEU A 308 -4.41 -3.13 12.68
C LEU A 308 -5.30 -4.17 13.37
N ASN A 309 -6.17 -4.85 12.62
CA ASN A 309 -7.12 -5.80 13.19
C ASN A 309 -6.41 -7.02 13.78
N GLY A 310 -5.38 -7.57 13.12
CA GLY A 310 -4.58 -8.67 13.66
C GLY A 310 -3.87 -8.30 14.96
N VAL A 311 -3.24 -7.11 15.03
CA VAL A 311 -2.63 -6.59 16.28
C VAL A 311 -3.65 -6.48 17.41
N ARG A 312 -4.84 -5.97 17.10
CA ARG A 312 -5.91 -5.76 18.09
C ARG A 312 -6.51 -7.07 18.59
N GLN A 313 -6.61 -8.09 17.73
CA GLN A 313 -7.00 -9.45 18.10
C GLN A 313 -5.96 -10.10 19.02
N GLU A 314 -4.65 -9.99 18.71
CA GLU A 314 -3.59 -10.48 19.59
C GLU A 314 -3.62 -9.81 20.98
N GLU A 315 -3.85 -8.49 21.07
CA GLU A 315 -4.00 -7.81 22.36
C GLU A 315 -5.23 -8.31 23.14
N GLN A 316 -6.36 -8.58 22.46
CA GLN A 316 -7.58 -9.10 23.10
C GLN A 316 -7.42 -10.55 23.59
N GLU A 317 -6.79 -11.43 22.83
CA GLU A 317 -6.50 -12.81 23.25
C GLU A 317 -5.57 -12.82 24.48
N LYS A 318 -4.49 -12.02 24.43
CA LYS A 318 -3.54 -11.83 25.54
C LYS A 318 -4.22 -11.26 26.80
N GLN A 319 -5.27 -10.44 26.68
CA GLN A 319 -6.06 -9.91 27.81
C GLN A 319 -7.08 -10.92 28.36
N THR A 320 -7.76 -11.66 27.49
CA THR A 320 -8.74 -12.69 27.87
C THR A 320 -8.08 -13.81 28.67
N LEU A 321 -6.87 -14.24 28.25
CA LEU A 321 -6.03 -15.19 28.98
C LEU A 321 -5.53 -14.67 30.35
N GLN A 322 -5.61 -13.36 30.60
CA GLN A 322 -5.25 -12.75 31.89
C GLN A 322 -6.47 -12.47 32.80
N GLY A 323 -7.69 -12.81 32.36
CA GLY A 323 -8.90 -12.77 33.20
C GLY A 323 -9.51 -11.38 33.46
N ASN A 324 -8.96 -10.32 32.86
CA ASN A 324 -9.49 -8.95 32.99
C ASN A 324 -10.73 -8.74 32.11
N ASN A 325 -11.86 -9.30 32.53
CA ASN A 325 -13.13 -9.25 31.79
C ASN A 325 -13.92 -7.93 31.93
N SER A 326 -13.43 -6.94 32.69
CA SER A 326 -14.17 -5.70 32.99
C SER A 326 -14.30 -4.74 31.80
N ASP A 327 -13.32 -4.73 30.90
CA ASP A 327 -13.12 -3.62 29.95
C ASP A 327 -13.61 -3.97 28.52
N LEU A 328 -14.17 -5.17 28.34
CA LEU A 328 -14.56 -5.74 27.03
C LEU A 328 -15.46 -4.83 26.19
N ASN A 329 -16.33 -4.03 26.84
CA ASN A 329 -17.26 -3.14 26.15
C ASN A 329 -16.61 -1.84 25.64
N ALA A 330 -15.49 -1.39 26.22
CA ALA A 330 -14.80 -0.14 25.84
C ALA A 330 -13.97 -0.28 24.55
N ALA A 331 -13.55 -1.50 24.20
CA ALA A 331 -12.79 -1.81 22.99
C ALA A 331 -13.66 -1.84 21.70
N SER A 332 -14.97 -1.63 21.82
CA SER A 332 -15.95 -1.69 20.72
C SER A 332 -15.88 -0.52 19.72
N ASN A 333 -15.11 0.54 20.06
CA ASN A 333 -14.79 1.64 19.15
C ASN A 333 -13.80 1.17 18.06
N ALA A 334 -14.29 0.34 17.13
CA ALA A 334 -13.63 0.07 15.88
C ALA A 334 -13.43 1.41 15.14
N VAL A 335 -12.18 1.70 14.76
CA VAL A 335 -11.87 2.86 13.91
C VAL A 335 -12.46 2.58 12.53
N SER A 336 -13.69 3.05 12.31
CA SER A 336 -14.41 2.88 11.05
C SER A 336 -13.63 3.48 9.89
N ALA A 337 -13.11 2.60 9.04
CA ALA A 337 -12.38 2.92 7.81
C ALA A 337 -12.99 4.09 7.04
N THR A 338 -14.31 4.04 6.88
CA THR A 338 -15.17 4.95 6.14
C THR A 338 -15.08 6.41 6.61
N GLU A 339 -14.85 6.66 7.90
CA GLU A 339 -14.79 8.02 8.45
C GLU A 339 -13.52 8.79 8.04
N ASN A 340 -12.49 8.08 7.57
CA ASN A 340 -11.15 8.61 7.36
C ASN A 340 -10.64 8.52 5.90
N ILE A 341 -11.50 8.15 4.94
CA ILE A 341 -11.09 8.00 3.53
C ILE A 341 -10.62 9.34 2.92
N THR A 342 -11.30 10.45 3.21
CA THR A 342 -11.00 11.77 2.61
C THR A 342 -9.56 12.28 2.85
N PRO A 343 -9.02 12.32 4.08
CA PRO A 343 -7.63 12.71 4.30
C PRO A 343 -6.62 11.72 3.68
N ILE A 344 -6.92 10.41 3.68
CA ILE A 344 -6.06 9.39 3.07
C ILE A 344 -5.97 9.61 1.55
N LEU A 345 -7.12 9.83 0.87
CA LEU A 345 -7.20 10.17 -0.54
C LEU A 345 -6.43 11.45 -0.88
N LEU A 346 -6.61 12.51 -0.07
CA LEU A 346 -5.92 13.80 -0.26
C LEU A 346 -4.39 13.65 -0.14
N ALA A 347 -3.91 12.93 0.87
CA ALA A 347 -2.48 12.63 1.04
C ALA A 347 -1.93 11.79 -0.12
N SER A 348 -2.69 10.76 -0.56
CA SER A 348 -2.33 9.87 -1.66
C SER A 348 -2.15 10.63 -2.98
N VAL A 349 -3.16 11.42 -3.37
CA VAL A 349 -3.17 12.21 -4.62
C VAL A 349 -2.06 13.25 -4.64
N LEU A 350 -1.86 13.99 -3.53
CA LEU A 350 -0.80 15.00 -3.45
C LEU A 350 0.60 14.37 -3.49
N SER A 351 0.79 13.21 -2.87
CA SER A 351 2.07 12.49 -2.91
C SER A 351 2.40 11.98 -4.31
N ALA A 352 1.44 11.37 -5.02
CA ALA A 352 1.62 10.95 -6.41
C ALA A 352 1.93 12.15 -7.32
N LEU A 353 1.18 13.26 -7.20
CA LEU A 353 1.39 14.48 -7.99
C LEU A 353 2.79 15.08 -7.77
N VAL A 354 3.25 15.17 -6.52
CA VAL A 354 4.58 15.71 -6.18
C VAL A 354 5.72 14.76 -6.59
N ALA A 355 5.53 13.45 -6.47
CA ALA A 355 6.51 12.49 -6.98
C ALA A 355 6.63 12.56 -8.51
N ARG A 356 5.50 12.66 -9.21
CA ARG A 356 5.42 12.77 -10.67
C ARG A 356 6.06 14.05 -11.21
N THR A 357 5.88 15.20 -10.56
CA THR A 357 6.54 16.46 -10.99
C THR A 357 8.05 16.49 -10.75
N ILE A 358 8.59 15.66 -9.85
CA ILE A 358 10.04 15.55 -9.58
C ILE A 358 10.69 14.46 -10.43
N LEU A 359 10.03 13.31 -10.62
CA LEU A 359 10.58 12.14 -11.31
C LEU A 359 10.28 12.12 -12.82
N GLY A 360 9.29 12.88 -13.29
CA GLY A 360 8.83 12.88 -14.67
C GLY A 360 7.59 12.00 -14.90
N ASP A 361 7.05 12.12 -16.11
CA ASP A 361 5.70 11.63 -16.46
C ASP A 361 5.65 10.19 -16.99
N THR A 362 6.80 9.52 -17.09
CA THR A 362 6.90 8.12 -17.54
C THR A 362 6.17 7.19 -16.59
N LEU A 363 5.17 6.46 -17.09
CA LEU A 363 4.61 5.31 -16.36
C LEU A 363 5.72 4.28 -16.16
N VAL A 364 5.72 3.62 -14.99
CA VAL A 364 6.72 2.57 -14.69
C VAL A 364 6.55 1.38 -15.63
N LEU A 365 5.33 1.13 -16.09
CA LEU A 365 4.96 0.12 -17.09
C LEU A 365 4.50 0.84 -18.37
N SER A 366 5.02 0.43 -19.53
CA SER A 366 4.58 0.90 -20.84
C SER A 366 3.89 -0.23 -21.60
N LEU A 367 2.67 0.01 -22.08
CA LEU A 367 1.89 -0.96 -22.84
C LEU A 367 1.82 -0.63 -24.33
N SER A 368 1.60 -1.68 -25.13
CA SER A 368 0.92 -1.54 -26.43
C SER A 368 -0.58 -1.34 -26.20
N GLU A 369 -1.27 -0.69 -27.14
CA GLU A 369 -2.72 -0.83 -27.24
C GLU A 369 -3.08 -2.32 -27.41
N TYR A 370 -4.19 -2.72 -26.80
CA TYR A 370 -4.63 -4.11 -26.64
C TYR A 370 -6.17 -4.16 -26.66
N SER A 371 -6.75 -5.30 -27.03
CA SER A 371 -8.20 -5.48 -27.19
C SER A 371 -8.69 -6.82 -26.65
N LEU A 372 -9.58 -6.80 -25.66
CA LEU A 372 -10.29 -7.99 -25.18
C LEU A 372 -11.39 -8.40 -26.17
N GLU A 373 -11.06 -9.23 -27.16
CA GLU A 373 -12.03 -9.69 -28.16
C GLU A 373 -13.14 -10.58 -27.56
N THR A 374 -12.83 -11.47 -26.60
CA THR A 374 -13.81 -12.42 -26.02
C THR A 374 -13.71 -12.63 -24.49
N PRO A 375 -13.83 -11.57 -23.66
CA PRO A 375 -13.56 -11.62 -22.21
C PRO A 375 -14.36 -12.67 -21.42
N LEU A 376 -15.57 -13.02 -21.86
CA LEU A 376 -16.42 -14.03 -21.19
C LEU A 376 -15.90 -15.47 -21.36
N ILE A 377 -15.21 -15.79 -22.45
CA ILE A 377 -14.75 -17.15 -22.75
C ILE A 377 -13.35 -17.41 -22.14
N GLU A 378 -12.54 -16.36 -22.00
CA GLU A 378 -11.23 -16.44 -21.33
C GLU A 378 -11.33 -16.47 -19.79
N LEU A 379 -12.46 -16.07 -19.19
CA LEU A 379 -12.61 -15.98 -17.73
C LEU A 379 -12.16 -17.25 -16.96
N PRO A 380 -12.45 -18.50 -17.40
CA PRO A 380 -11.92 -19.70 -16.76
C PRO A 380 -10.39 -19.82 -16.79
N LEU A 381 -9.73 -19.29 -17.83
CA LEU A 381 -8.26 -19.26 -17.92
C LEU A 381 -7.68 -18.25 -16.92
N TYR A 382 -8.29 -17.07 -16.78
CA TYR A 382 -7.88 -16.08 -15.77
C TYR A 382 -8.12 -16.55 -14.33
N LEU A 383 -9.20 -17.29 -14.07
CA LEU A 383 -9.45 -17.95 -12.78
C LEU A 383 -8.40 -19.04 -12.47
N LEU A 384 -8.05 -19.87 -13.47
CA LEU A 384 -7.00 -20.90 -13.34
C LEU A 384 -5.60 -20.28 -13.12
N LEU A 385 -5.27 -19.21 -13.85
CA LEU A 385 -4.06 -18.40 -13.61
C LEU A 385 -4.06 -17.84 -12.17
N GLY A 386 -5.23 -17.51 -11.62
CA GLY A 386 -5.37 -17.09 -10.22
C GLY A 386 -4.98 -18.20 -9.24
N VAL A 387 -5.45 -19.43 -9.47
CA VAL A 387 -5.05 -20.59 -8.66
C VAL A 387 -3.53 -20.81 -8.69
N ILE A 388 -2.94 -20.80 -9.89
CA ILE A 388 -1.49 -20.98 -10.09
C ILE A 388 -0.71 -19.87 -9.38
N SER A 389 -1.16 -18.62 -9.50
CA SER A 389 -0.56 -17.46 -8.84
C SER A 389 -0.60 -17.56 -7.32
N GLY A 390 -1.69 -18.11 -6.74
CA GLY A 390 -1.79 -18.44 -5.32
C GLY A 390 -0.72 -19.42 -4.85
N PHE A 391 -0.47 -20.50 -5.60
CA PHE A 391 0.62 -21.44 -5.30
C PHE A 391 2.02 -20.83 -5.45
N VAL A 392 2.23 -19.93 -6.42
CA VAL A 392 3.53 -19.24 -6.61
C VAL A 392 3.79 -18.26 -5.47
N ALA A 393 2.80 -17.46 -5.06
CA ALA A 393 2.92 -16.55 -3.92
C ALA A 393 3.16 -17.30 -2.59
N PHE A 394 2.50 -18.45 -2.38
CA PHE A 394 2.77 -19.32 -1.24
C PHE A 394 4.22 -19.87 -1.28
N SER A 395 4.66 -20.37 -2.44
CA SER A 395 6.02 -20.90 -2.61
C SER A 395 7.09 -19.83 -2.37
N PHE A 396 6.87 -18.62 -2.88
CA PHE A 396 7.71 -17.45 -2.62
C PHE A 396 7.75 -17.09 -1.12
N SER A 397 6.60 -17.09 -0.45
CA SER A 397 6.49 -16.83 0.99
C SER A 397 7.26 -17.85 1.82
N LYS A 398 7.15 -19.15 1.49
CA LYS A 398 7.90 -20.20 2.20
C LYS A 398 9.39 -20.14 1.90
N ALA A 399 9.81 -19.80 0.68
CA ALA A 399 11.21 -19.58 0.35
C ALA A 399 11.81 -18.40 1.15
N ALA A 400 11.11 -17.26 1.22
CA ALA A 400 11.54 -16.10 2.01
C ALA A 400 11.69 -16.43 3.51
N ASN A 401 10.67 -17.08 4.10
CA ASN A 401 10.70 -17.47 5.51
C ASN A 401 11.78 -18.52 5.81
N TRP A 402 12.00 -19.49 4.92
CA TRP A 402 13.06 -20.49 5.05
C TRP A 402 14.45 -19.85 4.97
N SER A 403 14.64 -18.90 4.05
CA SER A 403 15.88 -18.13 3.94
C SER A 403 16.16 -17.30 5.21
N GLN A 404 15.15 -16.65 5.77
CA GLN A 404 15.28 -15.95 7.06
C GLN A 404 15.71 -16.89 8.20
N ALA A 405 15.10 -18.08 8.30
CA ALA A 405 15.45 -19.09 9.30
C ALA A 405 16.85 -19.72 9.07
N PHE A 406 17.32 -19.78 7.82
CA PHE A 406 18.69 -20.17 7.48
C PHE A 406 19.70 -19.11 7.91
N PHE A 407 19.44 -17.83 7.63
CA PHE A 407 20.31 -16.71 7.99
C PHE A 407 20.26 -16.35 9.49
N SER A 408 19.20 -16.70 10.23
CA SER A 408 19.17 -16.59 11.69
C SER A 408 19.91 -17.71 12.42
N GLY A 409 20.18 -18.84 11.75
CA GLY A 409 20.75 -20.04 12.38
C GLY A 409 19.70 -20.89 13.10
N GLU A 410 18.44 -20.87 12.65
CA GLU A 410 17.38 -21.76 13.13
C GLU A 410 17.28 -23.05 12.29
N VAL A 411 17.64 -23.00 11.00
CA VAL A 411 17.46 -24.12 10.05
C VAL A 411 18.75 -24.42 9.28
N GLY A 412 19.19 -25.68 9.34
CA GLY A 412 20.34 -26.21 8.62
C GLY A 412 20.82 -27.54 9.24
N GLY A 413 21.85 -28.15 8.66
CA GLY A 413 22.63 -29.16 9.38
C GLY A 413 23.48 -28.50 10.48
N GLU A 414 23.83 -29.23 11.54
CA GLU A 414 24.48 -28.70 12.76
C GLU A 414 25.69 -27.80 12.47
N SER A 415 26.53 -28.17 11.50
CA SER A 415 27.70 -27.39 11.07
C SER A 415 27.32 -26.03 10.44
N ILE A 416 26.26 -26.00 9.63
CA ILE A 416 25.74 -24.77 9.01
C ILE A 416 25.06 -23.92 10.08
N GLN A 417 24.28 -24.53 10.97
CA GLN A 417 23.62 -23.82 12.06
C GLN A 417 24.64 -23.13 12.98
N SER A 418 25.70 -23.84 13.34
CA SER A 418 26.83 -23.31 14.13
C SER A 418 27.56 -22.18 13.42
N PHE A 419 27.72 -22.26 12.09
CA PHE A 419 28.35 -21.21 11.29
C PHE A 419 27.47 -19.95 11.19
N MET A 420 26.21 -20.09 10.80
CA MET A 420 25.29 -18.96 10.58
C MET A 420 24.92 -18.23 11.88
N SER A 421 24.87 -18.93 13.02
CA SER A 421 24.67 -18.33 14.34
C SER A 421 25.95 -17.68 14.93
N CYS A 422 27.14 -18.06 14.45
CA CYS A 422 28.41 -17.43 14.82
C CYS A 422 28.72 -16.17 13.99
N LEU A 423 28.23 -16.10 12.74
CA LEU A 423 28.42 -14.94 11.87
C LEU A 423 27.79 -13.66 12.44
N PRO A 424 28.55 -12.55 12.56
CA PRO A 424 27.99 -11.26 12.96
C PRO A 424 26.92 -10.77 11.98
N GLU A 425 25.79 -10.28 12.49
CA GLU A 425 24.69 -9.71 11.70
C GLU A 425 25.12 -8.78 10.54
N PRO A 426 26.05 -7.80 10.70
CA PRO A 426 26.46 -6.93 9.59
C PRO A 426 27.24 -7.65 8.46
N VAL A 427 27.66 -8.90 8.64
CA VAL A 427 28.32 -9.70 7.59
C VAL A 427 27.29 -10.42 6.71
N LYS A 428 26.12 -10.77 7.24
CA LYS A 428 25.09 -11.53 6.51
C LYS A 428 24.61 -10.84 5.22
N PRO A 429 24.39 -9.50 5.17
CA PRO A 429 24.01 -8.81 3.94
C PRO A 429 25.08 -8.87 2.84
N VAL A 430 26.36 -8.98 3.21
CA VAL A 430 27.48 -9.15 2.26
C VAL A 430 27.36 -10.49 1.52
N ILE A 431 27.00 -11.55 2.25
CA ILE A 431 26.81 -12.91 1.71
C ILE A 431 25.60 -12.93 0.76
N GLY A 432 24.47 -12.33 1.17
CA GLY A 432 23.28 -12.22 0.32
C GLY A 432 23.53 -11.41 -0.95
N GLY A 433 24.23 -10.27 -0.83
CA GLY A 433 24.68 -9.47 -1.96
C GLY A 433 25.57 -10.25 -2.91
N PHE A 434 26.64 -10.88 -2.39
CA PHE A 434 27.57 -11.68 -3.21
C PHE A 434 26.85 -12.83 -3.95
N ALA A 435 25.94 -13.54 -3.30
CA ALA A 435 25.14 -14.57 -3.94
C ALA A 435 24.26 -14.00 -5.08
N CYS A 436 23.58 -12.87 -4.85
CA CYS A 436 22.77 -12.20 -5.87
C CYS A 436 23.62 -11.73 -7.07
N GLY A 437 24.83 -11.21 -6.83
CA GLY A 437 25.75 -10.78 -7.88
C GLY A 437 26.38 -11.93 -8.66
N LEU A 438 26.67 -13.06 -8.02
CA LEU A 438 27.18 -14.27 -8.67
C LEU A 438 26.15 -14.86 -9.64
N VAL A 439 24.89 -15.00 -9.22
CA VAL A 439 23.83 -15.55 -10.08
C VAL A 439 23.38 -14.52 -11.14
N GLY A 440 23.48 -13.23 -10.83
CA GLY A 440 23.27 -12.12 -11.77
C GLY A 440 24.24 -12.09 -12.97
N LEU A 441 25.34 -12.86 -12.94
CA LEU A 441 26.19 -13.11 -14.12
C LEU A 441 25.48 -13.94 -15.19
N VAL A 442 24.66 -14.89 -14.78
CA VAL A 442 23.98 -15.86 -15.65
C VAL A 442 22.57 -15.37 -16.00
N PHE A 443 21.89 -14.78 -15.02
CA PHE A 443 20.53 -14.25 -15.14
C PHE A 443 20.47 -12.77 -14.75
N PRO A 444 20.98 -11.82 -15.57
CA PRO A 444 20.99 -10.39 -15.21
C PRO A 444 19.60 -9.81 -14.92
N GLN A 445 18.53 -10.42 -15.41
CA GLN A 445 17.13 -10.07 -15.16
C GLN A 445 16.71 -10.24 -13.68
N ILE A 446 17.48 -10.98 -12.87
CA ILE A 446 17.17 -11.13 -11.44
C ILE A 446 17.54 -9.92 -10.60
N LEU A 447 18.43 -9.05 -11.09
CA LEU A 447 18.81 -7.83 -10.40
C LEU A 447 17.59 -6.88 -10.27
N PHE A 448 17.67 -5.87 -9.40
CA PHE A 448 16.60 -4.89 -9.21
C PHE A 448 16.11 -4.26 -10.53
N PHE A 449 17.04 -3.96 -11.44
CA PHE A 449 16.77 -3.35 -12.75
C PHE A 449 16.01 -4.25 -13.75
N GLY A 450 15.68 -5.49 -13.37
CA GLY A 450 14.88 -6.43 -14.16
C GLY A 450 13.46 -5.96 -14.53
N TYR A 451 13.04 -4.78 -14.06
CA TYR A 451 11.89 -4.05 -14.62
C TYR A 451 11.99 -3.88 -16.14
N GLU A 452 13.18 -3.76 -16.72
CA GLU A 452 13.38 -3.73 -18.18
C GLU A 452 12.83 -4.99 -18.86
N THR A 453 12.95 -6.16 -18.23
CA THR A 453 12.38 -7.43 -18.71
C THR A 453 10.85 -7.44 -18.58
N LEU A 454 10.33 -6.96 -17.45
CA LEU A 454 8.89 -6.85 -17.20
C LEU A 454 8.24 -5.90 -18.23
N ASN A 455 8.85 -4.74 -18.47
CA ASN A 455 8.38 -3.77 -19.46
C ASN A 455 8.50 -4.29 -20.89
N SER A 456 9.55 -5.05 -21.24
CA SER A 456 9.62 -5.70 -22.55
C SER A 456 8.47 -6.69 -22.76
N LEU A 457 8.11 -7.46 -21.73
CA LEU A 457 7.02 -8.43 -21.77
C LEU A 457 5.65 -7.76 -21.92
N LEU A 458 5.47 -6.59 -21.27
CA LEU A 458 4.26 -5.76 -21.40
C LEU A 458 4.20 -4.98 -22.72
N ALA A 459 5.34 -4.72 -23.35
CA ALA A 459 5.46 -4.24 -24.74
C ALA A 459 5.34 -5.40 -25.77
N ASN A 460 4.70 -6.50 -25.41
CA ASN A 460 4.46 -7.71 -26.21
C ASN A 460 5.72 -8.38 -26.79
N ALA A 461 6.89 -8.26 -26.13
CA ALA A 461 8.08 -9.00 -26.52
C ALA A 461 7.99 -10.47 -26.06
N SER A 462 8.07 -11.39 -27.02
CA SER A 462 7.98 -12.83 -26.76
C SER A 462 9.25 -13.39 -26.11
N LEU A 463 9.16 -13.72 -24.81
CA LEU A 463 10.21 -14.41 -24.07
C LEU A 463 10.03 -15.94 -24.16
N PRO A 464 11.11 -16.72 -24.38
CA PRO A 464 11.03 -18.18 -24.39
C PRO A 464 10.47 -18.74 -23.08
N THR A 465 9.53 -19.68 -23.17
CA THR A 465 8.85 -20.26 -21.98
C THR A 465 9.83 -20.93 -21.00
N SER A 466 10.93 -21.50 -21.50
CA SER A 466 12.03 -22.03 -20.69
C SER A 466 12.75 -20.93 -19.88
N LEU A 467 12.96 -19.75 -20.47
CA LEU A 467 13.52 -18.59 -19.77
C LEU A 467 12.54 -18.11 -18.68
N LEU A 468 11.24 -17.98 -19.00
CA LEU A 468 10.22 -17.56 -18.04
C LEU A 468 10.18 -18.47 -16.79
N PHE A 469 10.16 -19.79 -16.96
CA PHE A 469 10.23 -20.73 -15.83
C PHE A 469 11.55 -20.65 -15.06
N SER A 470 12.69 -20.47 -15.74
CA SER A 470 13.98 -20.30 -15.05
C SER A 470 14.02 -19.01 -14.22
N LEU A 471 13.49 -17.89 -14.74
CA LEU A 471 13.42 -16.61 -14.04
C LEU A 471 12.48 -16.67 -12.84
N LEU A 472 11.34 -17.38 -12.94
CA LEU A 472 10.43 -17.63 -11.82
C LEU A 472 11.17 -18.28 -10.64
N ILE A 473 11.90 -19.38 -10.90
CA ILE A 473 12.64 -20.11 -9.88
C ILE A 473 13.79 -19.26 -9.31
N VAL A 474 14.65 -18.71 -10.17
CA VAL A 474 15.87 -18.03 -9.74
C VAL A 474 15.56 -16.68 -9.06
N LYS A 475 14.58 -15.89 -9.55
CA LYS A 475 14.14 -14.64 -8.89
C LYS A 475 13.51 -14.93 -7.53
N THR A 476 12.75 -16.03 -7.39
CA THR A 476 12.19 -16.47 -6.10
C THR A 476 13.30 -16.76 -5.10
N ILE A 477 14.26 -17.61 -5.45
CA ILE A 477 15.40 -17.98 -4.59
C ILE A 477 16.22 -16.73 -4.24
N MET A 478 16.53 -15.87 -5.20
CA MET A 478 17.44 -14.75 -5.00
C MET A 478 16.81 -13.56 -4.27
N THR A 479 15.49 -13.38 -4.39
CA THR A 479 14.73 -12.47 -3.52
C THR A 479 14.67 -13.01 -2.10
N ALA A 480 14.42 -14.31 -1.93
CA ALA A 480 14.43 -14.94 -0.61
C ALA A 480 15.80 -14.83 0.07
N VAL A 481 16.89 -15.11 -0.64
CA VAL A 481 18.27 -14.92 -0.13
C VAL A 481 18.53 -13.46 0.22
N SER A 482 18.12 -12.51 -0.62
CA SER A 482 18.28 -11.08 -0.34
C SER A 482 17.55 -10.70 0.96
N ALA A 483 16.25 -11.00 1.07
CA ALA A 483 15.44 -10.70 2.26
C ALA A 483 15.89 -11.43 3.53
N GLY A 484 16.37 -12.68 3.41
CA GLY A 484 16.88 -13.46 4.54
C GLY A 484 18.22 -12.96 5.06
N SER A 485 19.09 -12.47 4.17
CA SER A 485 20.44 -12.00 4.52
C SER A 485 20.49 -10.71 5.34
N GLY A 486 19.37 -10.01 5.52
CA GLY A 486 19.30 -8.71 6.19
C GLY A 486 19.58 -7.50 5.29
N LEU A 487 19.63 -7.68 3.97
CA LEU A 487 19.51 -6.58 3.00
C LEU A 487 18.13 -5.91 3.14
N VAL A 488 18.05 -4.60 2.84
CA VAL A 488 16.85 -3.80 3.12
C VAL A 488 16.09 -3.48 1.84
N GLY A 489 14.83 -3.89 1.75
CA GLY A 489 13.96 -3.61 0.62
C GLY A 489 12.60 -4.30 0.75
N GLY A 490 11.70 -4.05 -0.20
CA GLY A 490 10.37 -4.65 -0.27
C GLY A 490 10.32 -5.88 -1.19
N THR A 491 9.27 -6.68 -1.04
CA THR A 491 8.96 -7.85 -1.88
C THR A 491 7.96 -7.56 -3.01
N PHE A 492 7.40 -6.34 -3.06
CA PHE A 492 6.44 -5.88 -4.08
C PHE A 492 6.97 -6.03 -5.50
N ALA A 493 8.06 -5.35 -5.88
CA ALA A 493 8.63 -5.49 -7.23
C ALA A 493 8.94 -6.96 -7.62
N PRO A 494 9.59 -7.79 -6.77
CA PRO A 494 9.69 -9.23 -7.02
C PRO A 494 8.36 -9.95 -7.26
N SER A 495 7.31 -9.67 -6.48
CA SER A 495 6.00 -10.34 -6.67
C SER A 495 5.30 -9.96 -7.98
N LEU A 496 5.37 -8.68 -8.39
CA LEU A 496 4.88 -8.22 -9.70
C LEU A 496 5.63 -8.91 -10.84
N PHE A 497 6.97 -8.97 -10.74
CA PHE A 497 7.82 -9.65 -11.72
C PHE A 497 7.49 -11.14 -11.81
N LEU A 498 7.37 -11.85 -10.68
CA LEU A 498 7.04 -13.27 -10.65
C LEU A 498 5.66 -13.54 -11.25
N GLY A 499 4.65 -12.74 -10.92
CA GLY A 499 3.33 -12.85 -11.52
C GLY A 499 3.32 -12.58 -13.02
N ALA A 500 4.08 -11.60 -13.50
CA ALA A 500 4.23 -11.35 -14.94
C ALA A 500 4.89 -12.55 -15.67
N MET A 501 5.94 -13.15 -15.08
CA MET A 501 6.56 -14.36 -15.66
C MET A 501 5.59 -15.55 -15.66
N VAL A 502 4.78 -15.73 -14.60
CA VAL A 502 3.75 -16.78 -14.52
C VAL A 502 2.66 -16.57 -15.56
N GLY A 503 2.15 -15.34 -15.69
CA GLY A 503 1.11 -14.98 -16.67
C GLY A 503 1.54 -15.26 -18.11
N ALA A 504 2.74 -14.80 -18.50
CA ALA A 504 3.27 -15.08 -19.84
C ALA A 504 3.60 -16.57 -20.07
N ALA A 505 4.14 -17.28 -19.06
CA ALA A 505 4.37 -18.71 -19.19
C ALA A 505 3.06 -19.49 -19.35
N PHE A 506 2.01 -19.06 -18.63
CA PHE A 506 0.66 -19.60 -18.74
C PHE A 506 0.05 -19.31 -20.11
N HIS A 507 0.14 -18.08 -20.65
CA HIS A 507 -0.29 -17.77 -22.02
C HIS A 507 0.41 -18.68 -23.03
N ASN A 508 1.75 -18.75 -23.01
CA ASN A 508 2.51 -19.56 -23.97
C ASN A 508 2.08 -21.04 -23.94
N VAL A 509 1.79 -21.59 -22.75
CA VAL A 509 1.30 -22.97 -22.61
C VAL A 509 -0.16 -23.10 -23.05
N ALA A 510 -1.03 -22.16 -22.68
CA ALA A 510 -2.45 -22.16 -23.06
C ALA A 510 -2.62 -22.09 -24.58
N THR A 511 -1.88 -21.22 -25.27
CA THR A 511 -1.87 -21.11 -26.74
C THR A 511 -1.42 -22.41 -27.40
N ILE A 512 -0.37 -23.07 -26.90
CA ILE A 512 0.07 -24.40 -27.42
C ILE A 512 -1.00 -25.47 -27.18
N VAL A 513 -1.56 -25.55 -25.97
CA VAL A 513 -2.59 -26.55 -25.61
C VAL A 513 -3.87 -26.34 -26.43
N PHE A 514 -4.32 -25.09 -26.59
CA PHE A 514 -5.52 -24.78 -27.36
C PHE A 514 -5.33 -25.07 -28.86
N GLN A 515 -4.20 -24.67 -29.45
CA GLN A 515 -3.87 -25.00 -30.84
C GLN A 515 -3.80 -26.52 -31.06
N THR A 516 -3.27 -27.27 -30.09
CA THR A 516 -3.22 -28.74 -30.13
C THR A 516 -4.62 -29.35 -30.01
N LEU A 517 -5.49 -28.83 -29.14
CA LEU A 517 -6.88 -29.27 -29.00
C LEU A 517 -7.67 -29.05 -30.30
N MET A 518 -7.60 -27.85 -30.87
CA MET A 518 -8.31 -27.46 -32.10
C MET A 518 -7.87 -28.25 -33.34
N THR A 519 -6.62 -28.72 -33.36
CA THR A 519 -6.09 -29.56 -34.46
C THR A 519 -6.25 -31.06 -34.22
N SER A 520 -6.42 -31.51 -32.96
CA SER A 520 -6.62 -32.93 -32.62
C SER A 520 -8.08 -33.37 -32.64
N PHE A 521 -9.02 -32.44 -32.48
CA PHE A 521 -10.45 -32.75 -32.46
C PHE A 521 -11.07 -32.60 -33.87
N PRO A 522 -11.72 -33.64 -34.43
CA PRO A 522 -12.30 -33.59 -35.78
C PRO A 522 -13.63 -32.81 -35.78
N TRP A 523 -13.52 -31.48 -35.73
CA TRP A 523 -14.65 -30.54 -35.69
C TRP A 523 -15.62 -30.72 -36.88
N GLU A 524 -15.13 -31.13 -38.04
CA GLU A 524 -15.93 -31.51 -39.21
C GLU A 524 -17.03 -32.55 -38.89
N SER A 525 -16.77 -33.49 -37.98
CA SER A 525 -17.71 -34.56 -37.64
C SER A 525 -18.86 -34.14 -36.69
N VAL A 526 -18.79 -32.94 -36.11
CA VAL A 526 -19.81 -32.43 -35.15
C VAL A 526 -20.91 -31.61 -35.86
N GLY A 527 -20.77 -31.37 -37.17
CA GLY A 527 -21.79 -30.69 -37.98
C GLY A 527 -21.96 -29.19 -37.67
N VAL A 528 -21.09 -28.63 -36.83
CA VAL A 528 -21.05 -27.20 -36.50
C VAL A 528 -20.04 -26.52 -37.42
N LEU A 529 -20.56 -25.65 -38.29
CA LEU A 529 -19.87 -24.74 -39.21
C LEU A 529 -19.31 -25.38 -40.50
N SER A 530 -19.99 -25.07 -41.61
CA SER A 530 -19.47 -25.27 -42.98
C SER A 530 -18.23 -24.41 -43.24
N SER A 531 -17.29 -24.96 -44.00
CA SER A 531 -16.08 -24.33 -44.56
C SER A 531 -16.02 -22.79 -44.58
N THR A 532 -15.45 -22.19 -43.53
CA THR A 532 -14.59 -20.98 -43.52
C THR A 532 -14.31 -20.49 -42.10
N ALA A 533 -15.22 -20.74 -41.15
CA ALA A 533 -15.07 -20.36 -39.75
C ALA A 533 -15.04 -21.61 -38.84
N ALA A 534 -13.83 -22.09 -38.52
CA ALA A 534 -13.66 -22.79 -37.25
C ALA A 534 -13.79 -21.76 -36.11
N PRO A 535 -14.27 -22.12 -34.90
CA PRO A 535 -14.34 -21.20 -33.78
C PRO A 535 -12.93 -20.95 -33.21
N VAL A 536 -12.16 -20.11 -33.89
CA VAL A 536 -10.86 -19.63 -33.41
C VAL A 536 -11.10 -18.77 -32.18
N LEU A 537 -10.87 -19.36 -31.00
CA LEU A 537 -10.77 -18.58 -29.77
C LEU A 537 -9.50 -17.73 -29.87
N VAL A 538 -9.68 -16.45 -30.16
CA VAL A 538 -8.58 -15.47 -30.13
C VAL A 538 -8.21 -15.26 -28.66
N LEU A 539 -7.10 -15.86 -28.25
CA LEU A 539 -6.51 -15.62 -26.93
C LEU A 539 -5.91 -14.21 -26.89
N ALA A 540 -6.14 -13.52 -25.78
CA ALA A 540 -5.50 -12.26 -25.46
C ALA A 540 -3.96 -12.35 -25.51
N ASP A 541 -3.32 -11.27 -25.97
CA ASP A 541 -1.87 -11.16 -26.04
C ASP A 541 -1.16 -11.39 -24.69
N VAL A 542 0.14 -11.70 -24.77
CA VAL A 542 1.04 -11.93 -23.63
C VAL A 542 0.94 -10.86 -22.53
N PRO A 543 0.84 -9.53 -22.81
CA PRO A 543 0.70 -8.50 -21.79
C PRO A 543 -0.53 -8.67 -20.91
N ALA A 544 -1.69 -9.07 -21.48
CA ALA A 544 -2.93 -9.23 -20.70
C ALA A 544 -2.77 -10.29 -19.62
N TYR A 545 -2.33 -11.49 -20.00
CA TYR A 545 -2.04 -12.57 -19.05
C TYR A 545 -0.91 -12.19 -18.08
N ALA A 546 0.13 -11.47 -18.52
CA ALA A 546 1.20 -10.98 -17.65
C ALA A 546 0.70 -9.97 -16.60
N MET A 547 -0.19 -9.03 -16.95
CA MET A 547 -0.83 -8.10 -16.02
C MET A 547 -1.71 -8.82 -15.01
N VAL A 548 -2.54 -9.76 -15.47
CA VAL A 548 -3.44 -10.54 -14.60
C VAL A 548 -2.63 -11.42 -13.63
N GLY A 549 -1.57 -12.06 -14.10
CA GLY A 549 -0.63 -12.81 -13.25
C GLY A 549 0.11 -11.92 -12.24
N ALA A 550 0.57 -10.74 -12.65
CA ALA A 550 1.23 -9.76 -11.78
C ALA A 550 0.33 -9.31 -10.63
N ALA A 551 -0.93 -8.96 -10.92
CA ALA A 551 -1.91 -8.63 -9.87
C ALA A 551 -2.25 -9.83 -9.00
N SER A 552 -2.40 -11.03 -9.57
CA SER A 552 -2.82 -12.20 -8.78
C SER A 552 -1.73 -12.69 -7.82
N VAL A 553 -0.46 -12.76 -8.23
CA VAL A 553 0.65 -13.08 -7.31
C VAL A 553 0.81 -12.01 -6.24
N LEU A 554 0.60 -10.73 -6.58
CA LEU A 554 0.63 -9.63 -5.61
C LEU A 554 -0.52 -9.73 -4.58
N ALA A 555 -1.75 -9.95 -5.04
CA ALA A 555 -2.92 -10.16 -4.20
C ALA A 555 -2.73 -11.36 -3.26
N ALA A 556 -2.23 -12.47 -3.80
CA ALA A 556 -1.94 -13.69 -3.08
C ALA A 556 -0.80 -13.57 -2.06
N LEU A 557 0.11 -12.60 -2.21
CA LEU A 557 1.17 -12.33 -1.25
C LEU A 557 0.72 -11.38 -0.13
N PHE A 558 -0.12 -10.39 -0.43
CA PHE A 558 -0.47 -9.31 0.50
C PHE A 558 -1.90 -9.38 1.08
N ARG A 559 -2.73 -10.33 0.64
CA ARG A 559 -4.17 -10.46 1.00
C ARG A 559 -4.98 -9.23 0.65
N ALA A 560 -4.73 -8.71 -0.55
CA ALA A 560 -5.21 -7.39 -0.98
C ALA A 560 -5.62 -7.40 -2.46
N PRO A 561 -6.71 -8.11 -2.82
CA PRO A 561 -7.14 -8.27 -4.20
C PRO A 561 -7.58 -6.96 -4.86
N LEU A 562 -8.25 -6.05 -4.15
CA LEU A 562 -8.64 -4.75 -4.72
C LEU A 562 -7.42 -3.85 -4.92
N THR A 563 -6.53 -3.78 -3.94
CA THR A 563 -5.27 -3.03 -4.00
C THR A 563 -4.42 -3.48 -5.17
N ALA A 564 -4.25 -4.79 -5.36
CA ALA A 564 -3.45 -5.33 -6.45
C ALA A 564 -4.09 -5.07 -7.82
N SER A 565 -5.41 -5.28 -7.95
CA SER A 565 -6.13 -5.05 -9.20
C SER A 565 -6.10 -3.57 -9.61
N LEU A 566 -6.35 -2.66 -8.65
CA LEU A 566 -6.32 -1.22 -8.87
C LEU A 566 -4.90 -0.69 -9.10
N LEU A 567 -3.88 -1.31 -8.48
CA LEU A 567 -2.48 -0.97 -8.76
C LEU A 567 -2.09 -1.27 -10.21
N LEU A 568 -2.42 -2.45 -10.71
CA LEU A 568 -2.17 -2.76 -12.11
C LEU A 568 -2.99 -1.82 -13.01
N PHE A 569 -4.30 -1.67 -12.75
CA PHE A 569 -5.16 -0.74 -13.50
C PHE A 569 -4.61 0.71 -13.56
N GLU A 570 -4.06 1.28 -12.48
CA GLU A 570 -3.49 2.64 -12.52
C GLU A 570 -2.14 2.71 -13.26
N LEU A 571 -1.34 1.64 -13.19
CA LEU A 571 -0.07 1.51 -13.92
C LEU A 571 -0.27 1.26 -15.42
N THR A 572 -1.43 0.71 -15.82
CA THR A 572 -1.74 0.32 -17.20
C THR A 572 -2.67 1.31 -17.89
N ARG A 573 -3.64 1.84 -17.13
CA ARG A 573 -4.78 2.67 -17.58
C ARG A 573 -5.73 1.98 -18.56
N ASP A 574 -5.63 0.67 -18.66
CA ASP A 574 -6.53 -0.19 -19.43
C ASP A 574 -7.67 -0.67 -18.51
N TYR A 575 -8.90 -0.31 -18.86
CA TYR A 575 -10.09 -0.65 -18.08
C TYR A 575 -10.63 -2.05 -18.40
N ASP A 576 -10.43 -2.59 -19.60
CA ASP A 576 -11.09 -3.83 -20.00
C ASP A 576 -10.54 -5.03 -19.23
N VAL A 577 -9.23 -4.99 -18.91
CA VAL A 577 -8.55 -6.02 -18.11
C VAL A 577 -8.95 -5.96 -16.62
N ILE A 578 -9.70 -4.96 -16.14
CA ILE A 578 -10.04 -4.81 -14.71
C ILE A 578 -10.87 -5.99 -14.17
N LEU A 579 -11.74 -6.58 -15.00
CA LEU A 579 -12.56 -7.73 -14.62
C LEU A 579 -11.72 -9.03 -14.52
N PRO A 580 -10.90 -9.40 -15.52
CA PRO A 580 -9.87 -10.44 -15.38
C PRO A 580 -8.94 -10.25 -14.17
N LEU A 581 -8.46 -9.01 -13.94
CA LEU A 581 -7.60 -8.65 -12.81
C LEU A 581 -8.28 -9.00 -11.48
N MET A 582 -9.47 -8.46 -11.23
CA MET A 582 -10.20 -8.67 -9.97
C MET A 582 -10.58 -10.15 -9.75
N ALA A 583 -11.02 -10.85 -10.80
CA ALA A 583 -11.37 -12.26 -10.72
C ALA A 583 -10.16 -13.13 -10.36
N SER A 584 -9.04 -12.95 -11.06
CA SER A 584 -7.81 -13.70 -10.83
C SER A 584 -7.14 -13.36 -9.49
N ALA A 585 -7.17 -12.08 -9.09
CA ALA A 585 -6.65 -11.62 -7.81
C ALA A 585 -7.45 -12.15 -6.60
N GLY A 586 -8.78 -12.19 -6.71
CA GLY A 586 -9.64 -12.78 -5.69
C GLY A 586 -9.36 -14.27 -5.48
N VAL A 587 -9.28 -15.06 -6.56
CA VAL A 587 -8.93 -16.49 -6.49
C VAL A 587 -7.51 -16.70 -5.96
N GLY A 588 -6.54 -15.89 -6.40
CA GLY A 588 -5.15 -15.97 -5.93
C GLY A 588 -5.02 -15.73 -4.42
N SER A 589 -5.72 -14.71 -3.89
CA SER A 589 -5.78 -14.49 -2.44
C SER A 589 -6.37 -15.69 -1.72
N LEU A 590 -7.57 -16.12 -2.12
CA LEU A 590 -8.31 -17.22 -1.50
C LEU A 590 -7.50 -18.52 -1.45
N VAL A 591 -6.85 -18.89 -2.56
CA VAL A 591 -5.99 -20.10 -2.62
C VAL A 591 -4.81 -19.98 -1.66
N GLY A 592 -4.15 -18.82 -1.62
CA GLY A 592 -3.06 -18.58 -0.69
C GLY A 592 -3.49 -18.57 0.77
N ASP A 593 -4.70 -18.08 1.10
CA ASP A 593 -5.26 -18.09 2.46
C ASP A 593 -5.50 -19.52 2.93
N ILE A 594 -6.20 -20.33 2.11
CA ILE A 594 -6.43 -21.77 2.35
C ILE A 594 -5.11 -22.54 2.56
N LEU A 595 -4.05 -22.17 1.85
CA LEU A 595 -2.73 -22.80 2.00
C LEU A 595 -2.03 -22.39 3.31
N GLU A 596 -2.16 -21.14 3.76
CA GLU A 596 -1.55 -20.69 5.01
C GLU A 596 -2.28 -21.25 6.24
N ASP A 597 -3.61 -21.27 6.24
CA ASP A 597 -4.43 -21.86 7.30
C ASP A 597 -4.11 -23.34 7.51
N LYS A 598 -3.90 -24.10 6.42
CA LYS A 598 -3.47 -25.51 6.50
C LYS A 598 -2.11 -25.65 7.19
N VAL A 599 -1.15 -24.76 6.92
CA VAL A 599 0.16 -24.78 7.58
C VAL A 599 0.07 -24.37 9.07
N GLN A 600 -0.77 -23.39 9.41
CA GLN A 600 -1.00 -22.99 10.80
C GLN A 600 -1.69 -24.09 11.61
N ASN A 601 -2.72 -24.73 11.05
CA ASN A 601 -3.45 -25.80 11.73
C ASN A 601 -2.59 -27.06 11.90
N ALA A 602 -1.78 -27.43 10.90
CA ALA A 602 -0.81 -28.52 11.02
C ALA A 602 0.27 -28.29 12.10
N ARG A 603 0.56 -27.02 12.46
CA ARG A 603 1.44 -26.66 13.59
C ARG A 603 0.74 -26.69 14.94
N ARG A 604 -0.60 -26.61 14.99
CA ARG A 604 -1.41 -26.66 16.21
C ARG A 604 -1.73 -28.09 16.63
N THR A 605 -1.76 -29.04 15.71
CA THR A 605 -1.98 -30.47 15.98
C THR A 605 -0.65 -31.19 16.28
N PRO A 606 -0.39 -31.67 17.52
CA PRO A 606 0.73 -32.58 17.76
C PRO A 606 0.52 -33.92 17.03
N PRO A 607 1.58 -34.66 16.69
CA PRO A 607 1.45 -35.94 16.00
C PRO A 607 0.74 -36.98 16.89
N PRO A 608 -0.20 -37.78 16.35
CA PRO A 608 -0.77 -38.89 17.08
C PRO A 608 0.30 -39.96 17.36
N ASN A 609 0.17 -40.63 18.51
CA ASN A 609 1.06 -41.68 19.02
C ASN A 609 2.42 -41.22 19.58
N VAL A 610 2.40 -40.71 20.80
CA VAL A 610 3.33 -41.22 21.82
C VAL A 610 2.49 -42.04 22.79
N SER A 611 2.75 -43.35 22.87
CA SER A 611 2.03 -44.26 23.77
C SER A 611 2.33 -43.94 25.24
N GLU A 612 1.35 -44.16 26.11
CA GLU A 612 1.48 -43.96 27.57
C GLU A 612 2.66 -44.76 28.13
N ALA A 613 3.69 -44.06 28.60
CA ALA A 613 4.74 -44.65 29.42
C ALA A 613 4.27 -44.67 30.90
N PRO A 614 4.38 -45.80 31.62
CA PRO A 614 3.96 -45.86 33.02
C PRO A 614 4.80 -44.93 33.89
N SER A 615 4.16 -44.28 34.86
CA SER A 615 4.78 -43.22 35.66
C SER A 615 5.88 -43.76 36.60
N PRO A 616 7.12 -43.25 36.51
CA PRO A 616 8.13 -43.50 37.53
C PRO A 616 7.78 -42.72 38.82
N ALA A 617 8.13 -43.29 39.97
CA ALA A 617 7.75 -42.78 41.28
C ALA A 617 8.34 -41.38 41.60
N THR A 618 7.67 -40.67 42.50
CA THR A 618 7.98 -39.29 42.90
C THR A 618 9.37 -39.13 43.51
N LEU A 619 10.24 -38.40 42.81
CA LEU A 619 11.42 -37.73 43.37
C LEU A 619 11.27 -36.21 43.22
N PRO A 620 11.76 -35.39 44.16
CA PRO A 620 11.59 -33.94 44.12
C PRO A 620 12.40 -33.32 42.98
N VAL A 621 11.70 -32.87 41.94
CA VAL A 621 12.31 -32.23 40.76
C VAL A 621 12.76 -30.80 41.13
N PRO A 622 14.02 -30.41 40.91
CA PRO A 622 14.47 -29.03 41.13
C PRO A 622 13.73 -28.06 40.18
N PRO A 623 13.62 -26.77 40.53
CA PRO A 623 12.76 -25.82 39.79
C PRO A 623 13.12 -25.78 38.30
N ARG A 624 12.19 -26.25 37.45
CA ARG A 624 12.34 -26.21 35.99
C ARG A 624 12.67 -24.79 35.55
N ARG A 625 13.73 -24.64 34.74
CA ARG A 625 13.89 -23.43 33.92
C ARG A 625 12.64 -23.29 33.05
N ARG A 626 12.23 -22.04 32.80
CA ARG A 626 11.17 -21.78 31.81
C ARG A 626 11.69 -22.18 30.44
N ASP A 627 11.13 -23.25 29.90
CA ASP A 627 11.09 -23.47 28.47
C ASP A 627 10.38 -22.28 27.81
N LYS A 628 10.69 -22.01 26.54
CA LYS A 628 10.15 -20.88 25.79
C LYS A 628 9.30 -21.41 24.65
N ASP A 629 8.01 -21.12 24.71
CA ASP A 629 7.05 -21.55 23.72
C ASP A 629 7.17 -20.80 22.37
N SER A 630 6.36 -21.25 21.42
CA SER A 630 6.51 -21.03 19.98
C SER A 630 6.38 -19.56 19.51
N VAL A 631 7.10 -19.26 18.43
CA VAL A 631 7.15 -17.92 17.82
C VAL A 631 5.92 -17.65 16.96
N SER A 632 5.11 -16.68 17.36
CA SER A 632 4.15 -15.98 16.48
C SER A 632 4.81 -14.75 15.84
N TRP A 633 4.34 -14.34 14.66
CA TRP A 633 4.92 -13.27 13.85
C TRP A 633 4.51 -11.86 14.29
N GLY A 634 4.94 -11.48 15.50
CA GLY A 634 4.81 -10.12 16.05
C GLY A 634 5.99 -9.68 16.94
N ASP A 635 6.41 -10.53 17.88
CA ASP A 635 7.34 -10.17 18.96
C ASP A 635 8.83 -10.42 18.61
N LEU A 636 9.40 -9.65 17.68
CA LEU A 636 10.84 -9.76 17.31
C LEU A 636 11.60 -8.42 17.18
N ALA A 637 11.23 -7.42 17.99
CA ALA A 637 11.87 -6.10 17.98
C ALA A 637 12.25 -5.49 19.36
N ASP A 638 12.00 -6.13 20.51
CA ASP A 638 12.46 -5.58 21.80
C ASP A 638 12.73 -6.63 22.91
N LYS A 639 14.01 -6.97 23.15
CA LYS A 639 14.50 -7.69 24.34
C LYS A 639 16.02 -7.74 24.46
N LYS A 640 16.68 -6.62 24.80
CA LYS A 640 18.09 -6.61 25.26
C LYS A 640 18.47 -5.39 26.13
N LYS A 641 17.84 -5.26 27.31
CA LYS A 641 18.35 -4.44 28.43
C LYS A 641 18.18 -5.18 29.75
N SER A 642 19.13 -4.92 30.67
CA SER A 642 19.45 -5.73 31.86
C SER A 642 19.95 -7.16 31.53
N SER A 643 20.91 -7.74 32.25
CA SER A 643 21.71 -7.21 33.38
C SER A 643 23.21 -7.39 33.15
N THR A 644 24.00 -6.58 33.85
CA THR A 644 25.47 -6.71 33.98
C THR A 644 25.81 -6.54 35.46
N THR A 645 27.00 -6.99 35.86
CA THR A 645 27.66 -6.69 37.15
C THR A 645 27.21 -7.50 38.38
N ARG A 646 27.89 -8.64 38.60
CA ARG A 646 28.53 -9.11 39.86
C ARG A 646 29.00 -10.56 39.67
N SER A 647 30.01 -11.10 40.35
CA SER A 647 31.21 -10.53 41.00
C SER A 647 32.04 -11.70 41.55
N VAL A 648 33.35 -11.72 41.26
CA VAL A 648 34.45 -12.35 42.03
C VAL A 648 34.07 -13.48 43.01
N LYS A 649 34.27 -14.73 42.59
CA LYS A 649 35.26 -15.64 43.20
C LYS A 649 35.59 -16.80 42.26
#